data_AF-A0A310SF73-F1
#
_entry.id   AF-A0A310SF73-F1
#
_cell.length_a   1.000
_cell.length_b   1.000
_cell.length_c   1.000
_cell.angle_alpha   90.00
_cell.angle_beta   90.00
_cell.angle_gamma   90.00
#
_symmetry.space_group_name_H-M   'P 1'
#
loop_
_entity.id
_entity.type
_entity.pdbx_description
1 polymer ?
#
loop_
_entity_poly.entity_id
_entity_poly.type
_entity_poly.pdbx_seq_one_letter_code
_entity_poly.pdbx_strand_id
1 'polypeptide(L)'
;MYFIQDTPRIDDNFCIIREPVLKYFSYNFTTLTNPEKDVVINLENDTNLRLQLCSPLKEKCNGKDGYGICLVKNKVEKGIGKLPPKVNVKDGRILFIFTGDDCMPDTNYTVNILMKCDYEAGNSSYSDVIYDAKLQPCNIYLIWKTSFACGPRTTIQNCSVTENGLHYDLSPLTSYSHNYVIYMSNKVFPKIILNVCHSVIFEYGALCLHSGACLQNSSKTEYVNLGMVEHPPFIEDGKLKLKYVTGDMCKVRNVALPHIMTTINFICDFKADTDPEYIGGGEVCNYHIRWKTAAACSVESLRDHSIATAGKCTVNNPLTNFMYDLRPLMNKNFYTLTNNGMEYEIGICESLVDKSCVSGTVCITKNRTSLGKANTNLMWEEGKPYLNYTDGDSCGNGQQRYTIIAFICGTEGFPDGPFIMEQNTCQTIIHWNTTLVCEKRVKCATDDDEINLSSLIKSDSNYIIKMNETKFLINICGPLVPVSGLSCAHGSAICKTTLNSNNEYINEISLGFPKESPIINKNRETVLRYGFPEFKKYEDCTYVFEWKTSITCGASIGNWTSPCIIRDQLLSHECNLSLLHKNKKVYYVKNKQGKKYSISIYSGEKICDGSAVCQGSNGYGSLANVIFDYGRDVIKLQYFNGSKCGNSSYTSEVRFICNKSVGIGAPKLLWLQKYHRAHKIEQLNKEYIIAWHIYIQS
;
A
#
# COMPACT_ATOMS: atom_id res chain seq x y z
N MET A 1 -25.86 39.98 -19.70
CA MET A 1 -25.19 38.66 -19.82
C MET A 1 -25.13 38.08 -18.42
N TYR A 2 -26.08 37.21 -18.08
CA TYR A 2 -26.15 36.58 -16.75
C TYR A 2 -25.16 35.42 -16.70
N PHE A 3 -24.22 35.46 -15.76
CA PHE A 3 -23.32 34.33 -15.47
C PHE A 3 -24.12 33.25 -14.75
N ILE A 4 -24.31 32.12 -15.41
CA ILE A 4 -24.85 30.90 -14.80
C ILE A 4 -23.73 30.30 -13.94
N GLN A 5 -23.92 30.29 -12.62
CA GLN A 5 -23.14 29.46 -11.71
C GLN A 5 -23.56 28.01 -11.95
N ASP A 6 -22.79 27.26 -12.73
CA ASP A 6 -22.97 25.81 -12.85
C ASP A 6 -22.57 25.15 -11.52
N THR A 7 -23.58 24.85 -10.71
CA THR A 7 -23.48 23.88 -9.62
C THR A 7 -22.96 22.54 -10.16
N PRO A 8 -21.99 21.87 -9.52
CA PRO A 8 -21.50 20.57 -9.97
C PRO A 8 -22.67 19.58 -10.02
N ARG A 9 -22.89 18.94 -11.18
CA ARG A 9 -23.80 17.78 -11.27
C ARG A 9 -23.21 16.67 -10.42
N ILE A 10 -23.84 16.43 -9.28
CA ILE A 10 -23.73 15.17 -8.54
C ILE A 10 -24.35 14.11 -9.47
N ASP A 11 -23.55 13.20 -10.02
CA ASP A 11 -24.09 11.98 -10.65
C ASP A 11 -24.93 11.23 -9.60
N ASP A 12 -25.91 10.40 -10.01
CA ASP A 12 -26.97 9.76 -9.20
C ASP A 12 -26.51 8.95 -7.95
N ASN A 13 -25.23 8.99 -7.56
CA ASN A 13 -24.64 8.46 -6.34
C ASN A 13 -23.77 9.53 -5.64
N PHE A 14 -24.25 10.11 -4.52
CA PHE A 14 -23.56 11.15 -3.71
C PHE A 14 -22.17 10.75 -3.17
N CYS A 15 -21.83 9.47 -3.28
CA CYS A 15 -20.59 8.89 -2.80
C CYS A 15 -19.44 8.89 -3.84
N ILE A 16 -19.75 9.18 -5.11
CA ILE A 16 -18.76 9.36 -6.16
C ILE A 16 -18.72 10.85 -6.48
N ILE A 17 -17.59 11.47 -6.15
CA ILE A 17 -17.43 12.93 -6.26
C ILE A 17 -16.42 13.19 -7.35
N ARG A 18 -16.89 13.74 -8.48
CA ARG A 18 -15.99 14.28 -9.49
C ARG A 18 -15.28 15.51 -8.90
N GLU A 19 -13.95 15.53 -8.98
CA GLU A 19 -13.17 16.63 -8.45
C GLU A 19 -13.65 17.96 -9.12
N PRO A 20 -14.04 18.98 -8.35
CA PRO A 20 -14.82 20.10 -8.89
C PRO A 20 -13.98 21.15 -9.63
N VAL A 21 -12.67 21.25 -9.34
CA VAL A 21 -11.81 22.33 -9.85
C VAL A 21 -11.19 21.96 -11.20
N LEU A 22 -10.50 20.83 -11.26
CA LEU A 22 -9.78 20.29 -12.40
C LEU A 22 -10.63 19.30 -13.22
N LYS A 23 -11.57 18.59 -12.59
CA LYS A 23 -12.48 17.61 -13.24
C LYS A 23 -11.80 16.44 -13.97
N TYR A 24 -10.52 16.19 -13.67
CA TYR A 24 -9.70 15.13 -14.27
C TYR A 24 -9.90 13.75 -13.66
N PHE A 25 -10.37 13.67 -12.42
CA PHE A 25 -10.57 12.40 -11.72
C PHE A 25 -11.78 12.49 -10.77
N SER A 26 -12.16 11.35 -10.20
CA SER A 26 -13.26 11.26 -9.23
C SER A 26 -12.81 10.54 -7.98
N TYR A 27 -13.19 11.07 -6.83
CA TYR A 27 -13.08 10.38 -5.55
C TYR A 27 -14.21 9.35 -5.45
N ASN A 28 -13.86 8.11 -5.16
CA ASN A 28 -14.84 7.02 -5.04
C ASN A 28 -14.86 6.47 -3.61
N PHE A 29 -15.78 7.00 -2.81
CA PHE A 29 -15.93 6.62 -1.41
C PHE A 29 -16.83 5.40 -1.21
N THR A 30 -17.42 4.82 -2.28
CA THR A 30 -18.37 3.68 -2.15
C THR A 30 -17.71 2.50 -1.47
N THR A 31 -16.41 2.45 -1.65
CA THR A 31 -15.52 1.44 -1.17
C THR A 31 -15.21 1.54 0.33
N LEU A 32 -15.55 2.66 0.99
CA LEU A 32 -15.52 2.81 2.45
C LEU A 32 -16.75 2.19 3.14
N THR A 33 -17.76 1.81 2.37
CA THR A 33 -18.96 1.19 2.91
C THR A 33 -18.71 -0.30 3.14
N ASN A 34 -18.97 -0.78 4.36
CA ASN A 34 -18.83 -2.19 4.68
C ASN A 34 -20.16 -2.91 4.41
N PRO A 35 -20.20 -3.96 3.56
CA PRO A 35 -21.44 -4.62 3.19
C PRO A 35 -22.06 -5.46 4.31
N GLU A 36 -21.27 -5.88 5.30
CA GLU A 36 -21.68 -6.88 6.29
C GLU A 36 -21.88 -6.34 7.71
N LYS A 37 -21.14 -5.30 8.12
CA LYS A 37 -21.27 -4.70 9.46
C LYS A 37 -21.18 -3.18 9.41
N ASP A 38 -21.76 -2.51 10.41
CA ASP A 38 -21.55 -1.09 10.63
C ASP A 38 -20.15 -0.82 11.17
N VAL A 39 -19.57 0.31 10.75
CA VAL A 39 -18.32 0.78 11.33
C VAL A 39 -18.66 1.36 12.70
N VAL A 40 -17.97 0.88 13.73
CA VAL A 40 -18.17 1.32 15.11
C VAL A 40 -16.98 2.17 15.55
N ILE A 41 -17.25 3.40 15.97
CA ILE A 41 -16.25 4.29 16.59
C ILE A 41 -16.61 4.42 18.07
N ASN A 42 -15.69 3.97 18.93
CA ASN A 42 -15.85 4.11 20.38
C ASN A 42 -15.43 5.53 20.81
N LEU A 43 -16.30 6.21 21.55
CA LEU A 43 -16.07 7.50 22.18
C LEU A 43 -15.91 7.32 23.70
N GLU A 44 -15.63 8.41 24.42
CA GLU A 44 -15.56 8.40 25.89
C GLU A 44 -16.92 8.10 26.56
N ASN A 45 -16.88 7.54 27.76
CA ASN A 45 -18.04 7.29 28.64
C ASN A 45 -19.13 6.39 28.03
N ASP A 46 -18.77 5.16 27.61
CA ASP A 46 -19.71 4.16 27.06
C ASP A 46 -20.60 4.68 25.92
N THR A 47 -20.05 5.61 25.14
CA THR A 47 -20.70 6.18 23.97
C THR A 47 -20.02 5.62 22.73
N ASN A 48 -20.78 5.13 21.76
CA ASN A 48 -20.23 4.71 20.47
C ASN A 48 -21.08 5.23 19.31
N LEU A 49 -20.44 5.34 18.15
CA LEU A 49 -21.04 5.75 16.89
C LEU A 49 -21.04 4.56 15.94
N ARG A 50 -22.21 4.13 15.48
CA ARG A 50 -22.32 3.22 14.33
C ARG A 50 -22.48 4.07 13.07
N LEU A 51 -21.69 3.81 12.04
CA LEU A 51 -21.71 4.61 10.82
C LEU A 51 -21.54 3.78 9.54
N GLN A 52 -22.13 4.29 8.47
CA GLN A 52 -21.95 3.90 7.08
C GLN A 52 -21.98 5.18 6.24
N LEU A 53 -20.90 5.46 5.50
CA LEU A 53 -20.77 6.72 4.78
C LEU A 53 -21.73 6.81 3.58
N CYS A 54 -21.85 5.73 2.80
CA CYS A 54 -22.53 5.74 1.52
C CYS A 54 -23.65 4.71 1.37
N SER A 55 -24.04 4.06 2.46
CA SER A 55 -25.25 3.21 2.49
C SER A 55 -25.93 3.31 3.85
N PRO A 56 -27.20 2.90 3.99
CA PRO A 56 -27.82 2.80 5.30
C PRO A 56 -27.04 1.85 6.22
N LEU A 57 -27.17 2.09 7.52
CA LEU A 57 -26.72 1.18 8.56
C LEU A 57 -27.29 -0.22 8.31
N LYS A 58 -26.48 -1.25 8.60
CA LYS A 58 -26.88 -2.66 8.50
C LYS A 58 -27.81 -3.03 9.63
N GLU A 59 -27.54 -2.50 10.82
CA GLU A 59 -28.43 -2.61 11.96
C GLU A 59 -29.27 -1.33 12.08
N LYS A 60 -30.59 -1.50 12.27
CA LYS A 60 -31.50 -0.36 12.45
C LYS A 60 -31.04 0.51 13.61
N CYS A 61 -31.28 1.81 13.53
CA CYS A 61 -31.04 2.73 14.63
C CYS A 61 -32.37 3.07 15.30
N ASN A 62 -32.52 2.72 16.57
CA ASN A 62 -33.76 2.91 17.33
C ASN A 62 -34.98 2.29 16.59
N GLY A 63 -34.79 1.10 16.00
CA GLY A 63 -35.81 0.39 15.24
C GLY A 63 -36.19 1.00 13.89
N LYS A 64 -35.56 2.11 13.48
CA LYS A 64 -35.84 2.81 12.22
C LYS A 64 -34.74 2.60 11.18
N ASP A 65 -35.16 2.52 9.92
CA ASP A 65 -34.30 2.48 8.74
C ASP A 65 -34.00 3.89 8.20
N GLY A 66 -33.03 4.00 7.28
CA GLY A 66 -32.71 5.26 6.58
C GLY A 66 -31.62 6.13 7.22
N TYR A 67 -31.05 5.68 8.35
CA TYR A 67 -29.89 6.33 8.97
C TYR A 67 -28.59 5.76 8.38
N GLY A 68 -27.63 6.65 8.16
CA GLY A 68 -26.23 6.30 7.92
C GLY A 68 -25.39 6.41 9.19
N ILE A 69 -25.87 7.09 10.24
CA ILE A 69 -25.13 7.28 11.50
C ILE A 69 -26.07 7.18 12.70
N CYS A 70 -25.69 6.36 13.68
CA CYS A 70 -26.40 6.12 14.93
C CYS A 70 -25.48 6.40 16.12
N LEU A 71 -25.95 7.21 17.07
CA LEU A 71 -25.30 7.42 18.35
C LEU A 71 -25.88 6.44 19.36
N VAL A 72 -25.03 5.65 20.01
CA VAL A 72 -25.41 4.78 21.11
C VAL A 72 -24.77 5.33 22.38
N LYS A 73 -25.59 5.72 23.34
CA LYS A 73 -25.13 6.21 24.65
C LYS A 73 -25.89 5.47 25.74
N ASN A 74 -25.18 4.78 26.63
CA ASN A 74 -25.81 4.00 27.70
C ASN A 74 -26.90 3.03 27.19
N LYS A 75 -26.65 2.36 26.06
CA LYS A 75 -27.60 1.47 25.34
C LYS A 75 -28.84 2.15 24.77
N VAL A 76 -28.93 3.48 24.79
CA VAL A 76 -29.97 4.25 24.11
C VAL A 76 -29.46 4.68 22.74
N GLU A 77 -30.22 4.33 21.71
CA GLU A 77 -29.89 4.65 20.32
C GLU A 77 -30.59 5.93 19.86
N LYS A 78 -29.85 6.81 19.17
CA LYS A 78 -30.38 7.99 18.49
C LYS A 78 -29.87 8.06 17.07
N GLY A 79 -30.77 8.26 16.13
CA GLY A 79 -30.43 8.42 14.71
C GLY A 79 -29.92 9.83 14.44
N ILE A 80 -28.61 10.00 14.40
CA ILE A 80 -27.97 11.33 14.31
C ILE A 80 -27.55 11.72 12.89
N GLY A 81 -27.67 10.80 11.92
CA GLY A 81 -27.41 11.11 10.52
C GLY A 81 -28.27 10.31 9.55
N LYS A 82 -29.22 10.97 8.89
CA LYS A 82 -30.08 10.39 7.83
C LYS A 82 -29.38 10.44 6.47
N LEU A 83 -29.77 9.53 5.58
CA LEU A 83 -29.34 9.49 4.19
C LEU A 83 -30.38 10.12 3.24
N PRO A 84 -29.94 10.66 2.10
CA PRO A 84 -28.54 10.92 1.73
C PRO A 84 -27.97 12.12 2.48
N PRO A 85 -26.65 12.18 2.73
CA PRO A 85 -26.02 13.35 3.31
C PRO A 85 -25.98 14.50 2.30
N LYS A 86 -25.87 15.73 2.80
CA LYS A 86 -25.46 16.86 1.99
C LYS A 86 -23.95 16.81 1.81
N VAL A 87 -23.49 16.70 0.58
CA VAL A 87 -22.06 16.70 0.26
C VAL A 87 -21.65 18.11 -0.15
N ASN A 88 -20.76 18.73 0.63
CA ASN A 88 -20.17 20.02 0.32
C ASN A 88 -18.75 19.80 -0.19
N VAL A 89 -18.55 20.05 -1.48
CA VAL A 89 -17.25 19.95 -2.13
C VAL A 89 -16.79 21.34 -2.49
N LYS A 90 -15.79 21.83 -1.77
CA LYS A 90 -15.28 23.18 -1.96
C LYS A 90 -13.77 23.18 -1.79
N ASP A 91 -13.05 23.60 -2.82
CA ASP A 91 -11.62 23.91 -2.75
C ASP A 91 -10.76 22.68 -2.39
N GLY A 92 -11.12 21.49 -2.92
CA GLY A 92 -10.51 20.20 -2.55
C GLY A 92 -10.97 19.63 -1.20
N ARG A 93 -11.77 20.37 -0.44
CA ARG A 93 -12.45 19.87 0.77
C ARG A 93 -13.65 19.04 0.36
N ILE A 94 -13.73 17.83 0.89
CA ILE A 94 -14.89 16.96 0.75
C ILE A 94 -15.50 16.80 2.13
N LEU A 95 -16.67 17.41 2.35
CA LEU A 95 -17.37 17.39 3.62
C LEU A 95 -18.74 16.74 3.44
N PHE A 96 -18.94 15.59 4.09
CA PHE A 96 -20.27 14.98 4.21
C PHE A 96 -20.98 15.54 5.44
N ILE A 97 -22.18 16.09 5.25
CA ILE A 97 -23.00 16.68 6.30
C ILE A 97 -24.26 15.84 6.43
N PHE A 98 -24.37 15.12 7.54
CA PHE A 98 -25.56 14.33 7.87
C PHE A 98 -26.43 15.10 8.86
N THR A 99 -27.74 15.05 8.68
CA THR A 99 -28.71 15.62 9.63
C THR A 99 -29.56 14.50 10.21
N GLY A 100 -29.69 14.48 11.53
CA GLY A 100 -30.36 13.43 12.28
C GLY A 100 -31.74 13.81 12.79
N ASP A 101 -32.10 13.17 13.90
CA ASP A 101 -33.27 13.47 14.71
C ASP A 101 -33.06 14.71 15.60
N ASP A 102 -34.11 15.09 16.32
CA ASP A 102 -34.10 16.22 17.23
C ASP A 102 -33.07 15.99 18.37
N CYS A 103 -32.16 16.95 18.51
CA CYS A 103 -31.19 16.99 19.60
C CYS A 103 -31.71 17.85 20.76
N MET A 104 -32.27 19.02 20.43
CA MET A 104 -32.92 19.99 21.31
C MET A 104 -34.18 20.52 20.60
N PRO A 105 -35.09 21.25 21.29
CA PRO A 105 -36.20 21.93 20.62
C PRO A 105 -35.68 22.77 19.45
N ASP A 106 -36.25 22.56 18.27
CA ASP A 106 -35.90 23.24 17.01
C ASP A 106 -34.47 23.02 16.50
N THR A 107 -33.71 22.06 17.05
CA THR A 107 -32.34 21.76 16.62
C THR A 107 -32.11 20.27 16.44
N ASN A 108 -31.72 19.87 15.22
CA ASN A 108 -31.38 18.49 14.89
C ASN A 108 -29.90 18.19 15.13
N TYR A 109 -29.58 16.92 15.35
CA TYR A 109 -28.18 16.48 15.28
C TYR A 109 -27.60 16.75 13.90
N THR A 110 -26.34 17.18 13.87
CA THR A 110 -25.56 17.33 12.64
C THR A 110 -24.21 16.64 12.79
N VAL A 111 -23.84 15.80 11.83
CA VAL A 111 -22.54 15.13 11.79
C VAL A 111 -21.78 15.59 10.55
N ASN A 112 -20.59 16.11 10.76
CA ASN A 112 -19.70 16.68 9.75
C ASN A 112 -18.49 15.76 9.58
N ILE A 113 -18.41 15.05 8.47
CA ILE A 113 -17.30 14.15 8.15
C ILE A 113 -16.42 14.80 7.09
N LEU A 114 -15.23 15.24 7.49
CA LEU A 114 -14.21 15.77 6.62
C LEU A 114 -13.35 14.62 6.10
N MET A 115 -13.37 14.38 4.79
CA MET A 115 -12.44 13.45 4.18
C MET A 115 -11.07 14.12 4.06
N LYS A 116 -10.02 13.41 4.49
CA LYS A 116 -8.64 13.86 4.40
C LYS A 116 -7.81 12.82 3.65
N CYS A 117 -6.97 13.28 2.72
CA CYS A 117 -6.07 12.37 2.02
C CYS A 117 -4.99 11.86 2.96
N ASP A 118 -4.76 10.55 2.91
CA ASP A 118 -3.63 9.88 3.50
C ASP A 118 -3.34 8.65 2.63
N TYR A 119 -2.22 8.63 1.91
CA TYR A 119 -1.89 7.52 1.02
C TYR A 119 -1.48 6.25 1.79
N GLU A 120 -1.06 6.40 3.06
CA GLU A 120 -0.68 5.28 3.93
C GLU A 120 -1.89 4.69 4.65
N ALA A 121 -2.96 5.47 4.83
CA ALA A 121 -4.19 5.03 5.47
C ALA A 121 -4.80 3.75 4.84
N GLY A 122 -5.05 2.76 5.69
CA GLY A 122 -5.94 1.64 5.40
C GLY A 122 -7.40 2.07 5.27
N ASN A 123 -8.29 1.14 4.85
CA ASN A 123 -9.73 1.45 4.73
C ASN A 123 -10.41 1.74 6.08
N SER A 124 -9.75 1.41 7.19
CA SER A 124 -10.20 1.59 8.57
C SER A 124 -9.46 2.69 9.33
N SER A 125 -8.70 3.57 8.65
CA SER A 125 -7.98 4.67 9.31
C SER A 125 -8.94 5.80 9.68
N TYR A 126 -9.62 5.66 10.83
CA TYR A 126 -10.35 6.77 11.44
C TYR A 126 -9.36 7.55 12.30
N SER A 127 -9.28 8.86 12.10
CA SER A 127 -8.41 9.72 12.91
C SER A 127 -9.26 10.79 13.56
N ASP A 128 -9.13 10.91 14.88
CA ASP A 128 -9.61 12.02 15.71
C ASP A 128 -11.10 12.34 15.53
N VAL A 129 -11.90 11.75 16.42
CA VAL A 129 -13.23 12.28 16.69
C VAL A 129 -13.05 13.57 17.48
N ILE A 130 -13.28 14.72 16.85
CA ILE A 130 -13.36 15.99 17.54
C ILE A 130 -14.80 16.13 18.04
N TYR A 131 -15.07 15.45 19.16
CA TYR A 131 -16.36 15.50 19.84
C TYR A 131 -16.18 16.01 21.27
N ASP A 132 -16.49 17.29 21.46
CA ASP A 132 -16.69 17.84 22.79
C ASP A 132 -18.19 17.98 23.06
N ALA A 133 -18.74 16.99 23.75
CA ALA A 133 -20.15 16.96 24.14
C ALA A 133 -20.57 18.16 25.00
N LYS A 134 -19.63 18.85 25.66
CA LYS A 134 -19.90 20.02 26.52
C LYS A 134 -19.99 21.31 25.71
N LEU A 135 -19.19 21.46 24.66
CA LEU A 135 -19.17 22.67 23.82
C LEU A 135 -20.20 22.62 22.69
N GLN A 136 -20.42 21.45 22.09
CA GLN A 136 -21.30 21.30 20.92
C GLN A 136 -22.12 19.99 20.98
N PRO A 137 -23.12 19.91 21.87
CA PRO A 137 -23.86 18.66 22.12
C PRO A 137 -24.60 18.09 20.89
N CYS A 138 -24.94 18.93 19.91
CA CYS A 138 -25.69 18.54 18.70
C CYS A 138 -24.84 18.52 17.42
N ASN A 139 -23.58 18.97 17.45
CA ASN A 139 -22.71 19.02 16.28
C ASN A 139 -21.49 18.15 16.51
N ILE A 140 -21.30 17.15 15.63
CA ILE A 140 -20.20 16.19 15.71
C ILE A 140 -19.28 16.44 14.52
N TYR A 141 -17.97 16.51 14.76
CA TYR A 141 -16.96 16.65 13.72
C TYR A 141 -16.05 15.42 13.70
N LEU A 142 -15.91 14.83 12.51
CA LEU A 142 -15.10 13.65 12.26
C LEU A 142 -14.11 13.96 11.15
N ILE A 143 -12.85 13.54 11.31
CA ILE A 143 -11.87 13.55 10.23
C ILE A 143 -11.69 12.10 9.79
N TRP A 144 -11.89 11.82 8.50
CA TRP A 144 -11.70 10.49 7.94
C TRP A 144 -10.49 10.50 7.02
N LYS A 145 -9.36 10.02 7.52
CA LYS A 145 -8.12 9.88 6.76
C LYS A 145 -8.21 8.64 5.87
N THR A 146 -8.03 8.80 4.56
CA THR A 146 -8.14 7.66 3.65
C THR A 146 -7.46 7.92 2.32
N SER A 147 -6.92 6.85 1.73
CA SER A 147 -6.35 6.88 0.39
C SER A 147 -7.40 7.19 -0.69
N PHE A 148 -8.71 6.99 -0.45
CA PHE A 148 -9.77 7.35 -1.43
C PHE A 148 -10.10 8.83 -1.46
N ALA A 149 -9.59 9.60 -0.50
CA ALA A 149 -9.68 11.05 -0.50
C ALA A 149 -8.48 11.69 -1.21
N CYS A 150 -7.57 10.88 -1.76
CA CYS A 150 -6.37 11.34 -2.42
C CYS A 150 -6.55 11.49 -3.93
N GLY A 151 -5.96 12.56 -4.48
CA GLY A 151 -5.79 12.71 -5.91
C GLY A 151 -4.65 11.87 -6.49
N PRO A 152 -4.43 11.89 -7.81
CA PRO A 152 -3.24 11.33 -8.43
C PRO A 152 -1.96 11.97 -7.86
N ARG A 153 -0.90 11.17 -7.68
CA ARG A 153 0.41 11.61 -7.19
C ARG A 153 1.49 11.48 -8.26
N THR A 154 2.48 12.35 -8.20
CA THR A 154 3.74 12.23 -8.97
C THR A 154 4.89 12.05 -8.00
N THR A 155 5.81 11.14 -8.28
CA THR A 155 6.98 10.87 -7.44
C THR A 155 8.22 10.66 -8.30
N ILE A 156 9.38 11.10 -7.83
CA ILE A 156 10.67 10.68 -8.39
C ILE A 156 11.09 9.37 -7.71
N GLN A 157 11.64 8.42 -8.47
CA GLN A 157 11.99 7.09 -7.94
C GLN A 157 13.25 7.07 -7.06
N ASN A 158 14.20 7.96 -7.32
CA ASN A 158 15.44 8.06 -6.55
C ASN A 158 15.47 9.41 -5.83
N CYS A 159 15.07 9.42 -4.56
CA CYS A 159 15.22 10.59 -3.71
C CYS A 159 16.61 10.65 -3.07
N SER A 160 17.64 10.27 -3.82
CA SER A 160 19.01 10.16 -3.37
C SER A 160 19.99 10.56 -4.46
N VAL A 161 21.20 10.92 -4.05
CA VAL A 161 22.30 11.29 -4.95
C VAL A 161 23.63 10.86 -4.34
N THR A 162 24.54 10.41 -5.20
CA THR A 162 25.92 10.07 -4.81
C THR A 162 26.87 11.03 -5.50
N GLU A 163 27.77 11.66 -4.75
CA GLU A 163 28.85 12.47 -5.30
C GLU A 163 30.13 12.27 -4.49
N ASN A 164 31.26 12.07 -5.17
CA ASN A 164 32.58 11.85 -4.55
C ASN A 164 32.61 10.73 -3.50
N GLY A 165 31.77 9.69 -3.67
CA GLY A 165 31.67 8.56 -2.75
C GLY A 165 30.81 8.80 -1.51
N LEU A 166 30.22 9.99 -1.35
CA LEU A 166 29.25 10.30 -0.29
C LEU A 166 27.82 10.08 -0.82
N HIS A 167 27.01 9.35 -0.06
CA HIS A 167 25.64 9.01 -0.43
C HIS A 167 24.65 9.86 0.35
N TYR A 168 23.75 10.56 -0.31
CA TYR A 168 22.73 11.40 0.32
C TYR A 168 21.35 10.83 0.03
N ASP A 169 20.53 10.65 1.06
CA ASP A 169 19.16 10.11 0.94
C ASP A 169 18.13 11.05 1.59
N LEU A 170 17.32 11.70 0.75
CA LEU A 170 16.23 12.59 1.16
C LEU A 170 14.88 11.86 1.26
N SER A 171 14.82 10.55 1.01
CA SER A 171 13.60 9.73 1.17
C SER A 171 12.92 9.90 2.54
N PRO A 172 13.65 10.04 3.68
CA PRO A 172 13.02 10.30 4.98
C PRO A 172 12.17 11.58 5.04
N LEU A 173 12.39 12.54 4.13
CA LEU A 173 11.61 13.78 4.04
C LEU A 173 10.39 13.64 3.12
N THR A 174 10.23 12.53 2.40
CA THR A 174 9.05 12.28 1.56
C THR A 174 7.85 11.97 2.45
N SER A 175 6.77 12.74 2.34
CA SER A 175 5.56 12.50 3.14
C SER A 175 4.39 12.04 2.27
N TYR A 176 3.68 11.01 2.75
CA TYR A 176 2.52 10.41 2.10
C TYR A 176 1.20 10.70 2.81
N SER A 177 1.24 11.35 3.97
CA SER A 177 0.07 11.61 4.81
C SER A 177 -0.19 13.10 5.08
N HIS A 178 0.81 13.97 4.81
CA HIS A 178 0.69 15.41 5.00
C HIS A 178 1.66 16.19 4.09
N ASN A 179 1.40 17.48 3.91
CA ASN A 179 2.31 18.40 3.23
C ASN A 179 3.09 19.26 4.26
N TYR A 180 4.29 19.67 3.90
CA TYR A 180 5.02 20.72 4.62
C TYR A 180 4.43 22.09 4.27
N VAL A 181 4.34 22.99 5.25
CA VAL A 181 3.75 24.33 5.08
C VAL A 181 4.75 25.38 5.53
N ILE A 182 5.12 26.27 4.62
CA ILE A 182 6.13 27.30 4.80
C ILE A 182 5.46 28.67 4.70
N TYR A 183 5.48 29.44 5.79
CA TYR A 183 4.98 30.81 5.79
C TYR A 183 6.07 31.77 5.30
N MET A 184 5.77 32.58 4.29
CA MET A 184 6.75 33.53 3.73
C MET A 184 6.89 34.83 4.54
N SER A 185 6.06 35.01 5.56
CA SER A 185 6.10 36.15 6.48
C SER A 185 5.38 35.77 7.78
N ASN A 186 5.32 36.66 8.78
CA ASN A 186 4.54 36.46 10.01
C ASN A 186 3.01 36.44 9.79
N LYS A 187 2.55 36.31 8.54
CA LYS A 187 1.15 36.22 8.15
C LYS A 187 0.83 34.81 7.68
N VAL A 188 -0.44 34.41 7.84
CA VAL A 188 -0.95 33.10 7.41
C VAL A 188 -0.83 32.91 5.88
N PHE A 189 -0.85 33.99 5.12
CA PHE A 189 -0.66 34.02 3.67
C PHE A 189 0.26 35.19 3.27
N PRO A 190 1.02 35.07 2.17
CA PRO A 190 1.11 33.90 1.30
C PRO A 190 1.95 32.79 1.94
N LYS A 191 1.66 31.53 1.59
CA LYS A 191 2.38 30.35 2.09
C LYS A 191 2.70 29.37 0.97
N ILE A 192 3.81 28.65 1.10
CA ILE A 192 4.23 27.60 0.19
C ILE A 192 3.89 26.26 0.83
N ILE A 193 3.20 25.41 0.09
CA ILE A 193 2.98 24.01 0.44
C ILE A 193 4.00 23.20 -0.33
N LEU A 194 4.74 22.34 0.36
CA LEU A 194 5.88 21.61 -0.19
C LEU A 194 5.74 20.12 0.11
N ASN A 195 6.25 19.30 -0.80
CA ASN A 195 6.64 17.92 -0.51
C ASN A 195 8.01 17.65 -1.15
N VAL A 196 8.71 16.60 -0.71
CA VAL A 196 10.07 16.25 -1.16
C VAL A 196 10.00 14.98 -1.99
N CYS A 197 10.52 15.02 -3.22
CA CYS A 197 10.50 13.90 -4.19
C CYS A 197 9.11 13.31 -4.50
N HIS A 198 8.05 13.97 -4.04
CA HIS A 198 6.65 13.62 -4.18
C HIS A 198 5.89 14.92 -4.48
N SER A 199 4.81 14.84 -5.25
CA SER A 199 3.95 15.99 -5.49
C SER A 199 3.30 16.43 -4.17
N VAL A 200 2.90 17.69 -4.05
CA VAL A 200 2.03 18.08 -2.96
C VAL A 200 0.81 17.17 -2.95
N ILE A 201 0.46 16.70 -1.77
CA ILE A 201 -0.74 15.90 -1.57
C ILE A 201 -1.92 16.80 -1.94
N PHE A 202 -2.66 16.38 -2.94
CA PHE A 202 -3.81 17.12 -3.44
C PHE A 202 -4.96 17.03 -2.43
N GLU A 203 -5.20 18.11 -1.69
CA GLU A 203 -6.24 18.18 -0.65
C GLU A 203 -6.72 19.63 -0.40
N TYR A 204 -7.66 19.81 0.53
CA TYR A 204 -8.08 21.15 0.96
C TYR A 204 -6.90 21.96 1.48
N GLY A 205 -6.62 23.09 0.83
CA GLY A 205 -5.45 23.90 1.16
C GLY A 205 -4.23 23.62 0.29
N ALA A 206 -4.30 22.71 -0.69
CA ALA A 206 -3.23 22.38 -1.63
C ALA A 206 -3.78 21.78 -2.95
N LEU A 207 -4.03 22.61 -3.96
CA LEU A 207 -4.67 22.17 -5.23
C LEU A 207 -3.73 22.12 -6.46
N CYS A 208 -2.41 22.04 -6.25
CA CYS A 208 -1.47 21.92 -7.37
C CYS A 208 -1.23 20.46 -7.72
N LEU A 209 -1.85 19.95 -8.78
CA LEU A 209 -1.62 18.58 -9.26
C LEU A 209 -0.21 18.44 -9.84
N HIS A 210 0.45 17.31 -9.58
CA HIS A 210 1.82 16.96 -10.04
C HIS A 210 2.97 17.89 -9.59
N SER A 211 2.64 18.98 -8.89
CA SER A 211 3.57 20.00 -8.44
C SER A 211 4.29 19.57 -7.17
N GLY A 212 5.59 19.80 -7.05
CA GLY A 212 6.35 19.55 -5.83
C GLY A 212 6.22 20.67 -4.80
N ALA A 213 5.88 21.89 -5.27
CA ALA A 213 5.66 23.06 -4.43
C ALA A 213 4.51 23.92 -4.97
N CYS A 214 3.58 24.28 -4.10
CA CYS A 214 2.35 24.97 -4.43
C CYS A 214 2.22 26.26 -3.61
N LEU A 215 1.98 27.39 -4.25
CA LEU A 215 1.80 28.67 -3.58
C LEU A 215 0.32 28.95 -3.35
N GLN A 216 -0.02 29.27 -2.10
CA GLN A 216 -1.33 29.82 -1.75
C GLN A 216 -1.19 31.30 -1.37
N ASN A 217 -1.72 32.18 -2.23
CA ASN A 217 -1.54 33.63 -2.08
C ASN A 217 -2.46 34.28 -1.04
N SER A 218 -3.65 33.72 -0.85
CA SER A 218 -4.66 34.29 0.04
C SER A 218 -5.58 33.18 0.55
N SER A 219 -6.57 33.54 1.37
CA SER A 219 -7.63 32.62 1.80
C SER A 219 -8.55 32.16 0.66
N LYS A 220 -8.38 32.69 -0.56
CA LYS A 220 -9.08 32.22 -1.77
C LYS A 220 -8.42 30.95 -2.33
N THR A 221 -9.12 30.30 -3.25
CA THR A 221 -8.71 29.10 -3.99
C THR A 221 -7.67 29.32 -5.07
N GLU A 222 -6.95 30.42 -5.03
CA GLU A 222 -5.94 30.72 -6.02
C GLU A 222 -4.63 30.05 -5.60
N TYR A 223 -4.32 28.96 -6.29
CA TYR A 223 -3.07 28.22 -6.15
C TYR A 223 -2.21 28.43 -7.38
N VAL A 224 -0.92 28.61 -7.18
CA VAL A 224 0.06 28.76 -8.26
C VAL A 224 1.03 27.59 -8.17
N ASN A 225 1.18 26.86 -9.28
CA ASN A 225 2.15 25.78 -9.38
C ASN A 225 3.57 26.37 -9.41
N LEU A 226 4.40 26.06 -8.41
CA LEU A 226 5.77 26.56 -8.32
C LEU A 226 6.82 25.60 -8.91
N GLY A 227 6.39 24.52 -9.56
CA GLY A 227 7.26 23.56 -10.23
C GLY A 227 6.76 22.12 -10.06
N MET A 228 6.92 21.33 -11.11
CA MET A 228 6.66 19.90 -11.18
C MET A 228 7.82 19.06 -10.65
N VAL A 229 7.48 17.86 -10.20
CA VAL A 229 8.39 16.85 -9.66
C VAL A 229 9.00 16.06 -10.82
N GLU A 230 10.10 16.54 -11.40
CA GLU A 230 10.70 15.98 -12.63
C GLU A 230 12.11 15.40 -12.45
N HIS A 231 12.93 15.98 -11.58
CA HIS A 231 14.36 15.65 -11.48
C HIS A 231 14.77 15.24 -10.06
N PRO A 232 15.69 14.27 -9.89
CA PRO A 232 16.20 13.85 -8.59
C PRO A 232 17.00 14.97 -7.89
N PRO A 233 17.30 14.82 -6.59
CA PRO A 233 18.25 15.72 -5.94
C PRO A 233 19.62 15.66 -6.61
N PHE A 234 20.36 16.75 -6.52
CA PHE A 234 21.68 16.91 -7.12
C PHE A 234 22.58 17.73 -6.20
N ILE A 235 23.89 17.64 -6.40
CA ILE A 235 24.84 18.53 -5.74
C ILE A 235 25.27 19.62 -6.72
N GLU A 236 25.28 20.86 -6.24
CA GLU A 236 25.78 22.01 -6.98
C GLU A 236 26.53 22.92 -6.01
N ASP A 237 27.79 23.25 -6.33
CA ASP A 237 28.72 24.00 -5.46
C ASP A 237 28.89 23.36 -4.07
N GLY A 238 28.91 22.02 -4.01
CA GLY A 238 29.02 21.27 -2.76
C GLY A 238 27.78 21.36 -1.86
N LYS A 239 26.64 21.82 -2.38
CA LYS A 239 25.38 21.91 -1.65
C LYS A 239 24.36 20.94 -2.24
N LEU A 240 23.72 20.16 -1.37
CA LEU A 240 22.62 19.29 -1.73
C LEU A 240 21.37 20.11 -2.07
N LYS A 241 20.85 19.94 -3.27
CA LYS A 241 19.70 20.69 -3.79
C LYS A 241 18.66 19.78 -4.42
N LEU A 242 17.42 20.25 -4.42
CA LEU A 242 16.32 19.69 -5.21
C LEU A 242 15.63 20.83 -5.96
N LYS A 243 15.32 20.61 -7.22
CA LYS A 243 14.71 21.62 -8.08
C LYS A 243 13.41 21.12 -8.69
N TYR A 244 12.37 21.90 -8.53
CA TYR A 244 11.10 21.73 -9.22
C TYR A 244 10.98 22.77 -10.32
N VAL A 245 10.74 22.31 -11.54
CA VAL A 245 10.74 23.13 -12.77
C VAL A 245 9.38 23.05 -13.46
N THR A 246 9.16 23.84 -14.52
CA THR A 246 7.91 23.75 -15.31
C THR A 246 6.65 24.07 -14.49
N GLY A 247 6.72 25.06 -13.59
CA GLY A 247 5.54 25.59 -12.89
C GLY A 247 4.64 26.42 -13.81
N ASP A 248 3.73 27.21 -13.22
CA ASP A 248 2.90 28.14 -13.98
C ASP A 248 3.76 29.20 -14.71
N MET A 249 3.18 29.83 -15.73
CA MET A 249 3.87 30.88 -16.48
C MET A 249 4.25 32.06 -15.58
N CYS A 250 5.52 32.44 -15.61
CA CYS A 250 5.99 33.61 -14.88
C CYS A 250 5.37 34.89 -15.46
N LYS A 251 4.67 35.67 -14.62
CA LYS A 251 3.99 36.91 -15.04
C LYS A 251 4.85 38.17 -14.87
N VAL A 252 6.12 38.01 -14.46
CA VAL A 252 7.04 39.14 -14.23
C VAL A 252 7.59 39.63 -15.57
N ARG A 253 7.41 40.93 -15.84
CA ARG A 253 7.91 41.56 -17.08
C ARG A 253 9.44 41.56 -17.08
N ASN A 254 10.05 41.30 -18.24
CA ASN A 254 11.51 41.32 -18.46
C ASN A 254 12.32 40.21 -17.78
N VAL A 255 11.70 39.11 -17.34
CA VAL A 255 12.39 37.92 -16.84
C VAL A 255 12.47 36.87 -17.95
N ALA A 256 13.67 36.33 -18.20
CA ALA A 256 13.92 35.34 -19.27
C ALA A 256 13.37 33.93 -18.98
N LEU A 257 12.81 33.70 -17.79
CA LEU A 257 12.27 32.42 -17.34
C LEU A 257 10.79 32.29 -17.74
N PRO A 258 10.42 31.38 -18.66
CA PRO A 258 9.02 31.24 -19.07
C PRO A 258 8.14 30.63 -17.95
N HIS A 259 8.69 29.72 -17.15
CA HIS A 259 7.98 28.98 -16.11
C HIS A 259 8.57 29.25 -14.72
N ILE A 260 7.70 29.28 -13.71
CA ILE A 260 8.09 29.36 -12.30
C ILE A 260 8.86 28.10 -11.92
N MET A 261 9.86 28.25 -11.07
CA MET A 261 10.62 27.15 -10.48
C MET A 261 10.81 27.33 -8.98
N THR A 262 11.12 26.23 -8.30
CA THR A 262 11.47 26.19 -6.89
C THR A 262 12.79 25.46 -6.71
N THR A 263 13.71 26.04 -5.94
CA THR A 263 15.00 25.45 -5.58
C THR A 263 15.07 25.30 -4.07
N ILE A 264 15.24 24.06 -3.60
CA ILE A 264 15.38 23.72 -2.19
C ILE A 264 16.84 23.44 -1.92
N ASN A 265 17.44 24.18 -1.00
CA ASN A 265 18.81 23.99 -0.55
C ASN A 265 18.79 23.26 0.80
N PHE A 266 19.30 22.04 0.81
CA PHE A 266 19.41 21.22 2.01
C PHE A 266 20.76 21.45 2.69
N ILE A 267 20.74 21.55 4.02
CA ILE A 267 21.91 21.77 4.85
C ILE A 267 21.96 20.67 5.89
N CYS A 268 23.03 19.89 5.88
CA CYS A 268 23.29 18.88 6.90
C CYS A 268 23.43 19.54 8.28
N ASP A 269 22.54 19.17 9.20
CA ASP A 269 22.59 19.58 10.60
C ASP A 269 21.98 18.48 11.47
N PHE A 270 22.83 17.80 12.25
CA PHE A 270 22.44 16.68 13.11
C PHE A 270 21.52 17.08 14.28
N LYS A 271 21.45 18.38 14.62
CA LYS A 271 20.65 18.89 15.73
C LYS A 271 19.39 19.62 15.28
N ALA A 272 19.22 19.80 13.97
CA ALA A 272 18.10 20.53 13.42
C ALA A 272 16.83 19.68 13.46
N ASP A 273 15.90 20.08 14.32
CA ASP A 273 14.49 19.72 14.26
C ASP A 273 13.72 20.93 13.71
N THR A 274 14.03 21.30 12.46
CA THR A 274 13.52 22.54 11.86
C THR A 274 12.74 22.28 10.59
N ASP A 275 11.62 23.01 10.46
CA ASP A 275 10.83 23.09 9.24
C ASP A 275 11.59 23.83 8.12
N PRO A 276 11.23 23.59 6.84
CA PRO A 276 11.80 24.33 5.73
C PRO A 276 11.43 25.81 5.77
N GLU A 277 12.38 26.67 5.38
CA GLU A 277 12.25 28.13 5.44
C GLU A 277 12.32 28.75 4.05
N TYR A 278 11.44 29.72 3.76
CA TYR A 278 11.51 30.50 2.54
C TYR A 278 12.54 31.62 2.66
N ILE A 279 13.47 31.72 1.70
CA ILE A 279 14.59 32.67 1.74
C ILE A 279 14.57 33.74 0.63
N GLY A 280 13.62 33.69 -0.32
CA GLY A 280 13.45 34.73 -1.36
C GLY A 280 13.32 34.20 -2.79
N GLY A 281 13.43 35.09 -3.80
CA GLY A 281 13.44 34.76 -5.23
C GLY A 281 12.06 34.69 -5.90
N GLY A 282 10.98 34.93 -5.15
CA GLY A 282 9.62 34.97 -5.71
C GLY A 282 9.42 36.10 -6.72
N GLU A 283 10.14 37.21 -6.53
CA GLU A 283 10.19 38.39 -7.40
C GLU A 283 10.76 38.10 -8.81
N VAL A 284 11.54 37.03 -8.96
CA VAL A 284 12.10 36.56 -10.23
C VAL A 284 11.57 35.17 -10.63
N CYS A 285 10.44 34.73 -10.03
CA CYS A 285 9.82 33.43 -10.31
C CYS A 285 10.73 32.21 -10.03
N ASN A 286 11.71 32.35 -9.14
CA ASN A 286 12.57 31.26 -8.68
C ASN A 286 12.55 31.21 -7.15
N TYR A 287 11.64 30.42 -6.59
CA TYR A 287 11.43 30.37 -5.15
C TYR A 287 12.55 29.58 -4.49
N HIS A 288 13.25 30.21 -3.56
CA HIS A 288 14.35 29.59 -2.83
C HIS A 288 13.90 29.19 -1.42
N ILE A 289 14.10 27.90 -1.11
CA ILE A 289 13.81 27.31 0.19
C ILE A 289 15.13 26.82 0.78
N ARG A 290 15.30 26.97 2.09
CA ARG A 290 16.41 26.42 2.86
C ARG A 290 15.88 25.46 3.89
N TRP A 291 16.46 24.27 3.97
CA TRP A 291 16.07 23.27 4.95
C TRP A 291 17.30 22.70 5.66
N LYS A 292 17.40 22.96 6.97
CA LYS A 292 18.39 22.31 7.84
C LYS A 292 17.78 21.04 8.41
N THR A 293 18.43 19.90 8.19
CA THR A 293 17.92 18.61 8.65
C THR A 293 19.05 17.57 8.65
N ALA A 294 18.95 16.58 9.53
CA ALA A 294 19.87 15.44 9.54
C ALA A 294 19.77 14.61 8.24
N ALA A 295 18.60 14.56 7.60
CA ALA A 295 18.41 13.85 6.32
C ALA A 295 19.24 14.43 5.16
N ALA A 296 19.76 15.66 5.32
CA ALA A 296 20.64 16.28 4.33
C ALA A 296 22.12 15.86 4.49
N CYS A 297 22.45 15.15 5.55
CA CYS A 297 23.78 14.59 5.77
C CYS A 297 23.99 13.33 4.94
N SER A 298 25.23 13.06 4.53
CA SER A 298 25.51 11.79 3.85
C SER A 298 25.33 10.60 4.79
N VAL A 299 25.00 9.43 4.27
CA VAL A 299 24.86 8.17 5.02
C VAL A 299 26.14 7.89 5.82
N GLU A 300 27.31 8.14 5.23
CA GLU A 300 28.61 8.01 5.90
C GLU A 300 28.75 8.99 7.06
N SER A 301 28.36 10.25 6.85
CA SER A 301 28.44 11.29 7.89
C SER A 301 27.49 11.00 9.04
N LEU A 302 26.28 10.47 8.75
CA LEU A 302 25.31 10.03 9.75
C LEU A 302 25.86 8.87 10.57
N ARG A 303 26.47 7.87 9.90
CA ARG A 303 27.13 6.74 10.56
C ARG A 303 28.26 7.22 11.46
N ASP A 304 29.18 8.04 10.95
CA ASP A 304 30.34 8.54 11.69
C ASP A 304 29.90 9.40 12.90
N HIS A 305 28.86 10.22 12.73
CA HIS A 305 28.26 10.97 13.83
C HIS A 305 27.65 10.05 14.91
N SER A 306 26.93 9.00 14.49
CA SER A 306 26.35 8.02 15.42
C SER A 306 27.43 7.31 16.24
N ILE A 307 28.55 6.94 15.62
CA ILE A 307 29.69 6.31 16.29
C ILE A 307 30.33 7.29 17.29
N ALA A 308 30.55 8.54 16.88
CA ALA A 308 31.20 9.55 17.71
C ALA A 308 30.35 9.96 18.93
N THR A 309 29.03 9.81 18.85
CA THR A 309 28.08 10.18 19.93
C THR A 309 27.55 8.97 20.71
N ALA A 310 27.96 7.75 20.34
CA ALA A 310 27.54 6.54 21.01
C ALA A 310 27.97 6.51 22.49
N GLY A 311 27.06 6.03 23.33
CA GLY A 311 27.32 5.75 24.75
C GLY A 311 27.62 4.27 24.98
N LYS A 312 27.76 3.88 26.25
CA LYS A 312 27.99 2.46 26.60
C LYS A 312 26.74 1.64 26.25
N CYS A 313 26.80 0.88 25.15
CA CYS A 313 25.69 0.05 24.65
C CYS A 313 24.44 0.84 24.24
N THR A 314 24.63 2.10 23.84
CA THR A 314 23.56 2.99 23.42
C THR A 314 23.99 3.77 22.19
N VAL A 315 23.10 3.92 21.21
CA VAL A 315 23.35 4.76 20.03
C VAL A 315 22.07 5.50 19.65
N ASN A 316 22.19 6.74 19.19
CA ASN A 316 21.03 7.48 18.70
C ASN A 316 20.88 7.25 17.19
N ASN A 317 19.64 7.10 16.74
CA ASN A 317 19.31 7.30 15.34
C ASN A 317 19.59 8.77 14.99
N PRO A 318 20.54 9.07 14.09
CA PRO A 318 20.90 10.45 13.78
C PRO A 318 19.80 11.19 12.99
N LEU A 319 18.80 10.50 12.45
CA LEU A 319 17.66 11.10 11.73
C LEU A 319 16.50 11.47 12.65
N THR A 320 16.15 10.60 13.60
CA THR A 320 14.98 10.78 14.49
C THR A 320 15.35 11.18 15.91
N ASN A 321 16.65 11.15 16.23
CA ASN A 321 17.22 11.30 17.57
C ASN A 321 16.67 10.29 18.60
N PHE A 322 16.05 9.20 18.12
CA PHE A 322 15.62 8.10 18.97
C PHE A 322 16.83 7.37 19.53
N MET A 323 16.88 7.16 20.83
CA MET A 323 17.97 6.44 21.50
C MET A 323 17.66 4.94 21.53
N TYR A 324 18.49 4.15 20.85
CA TYR A 324 18.51 2.70 21.02
C TYR A 324 19.31 2.36 22.27
N ASP A 325 18.66 1.75 23.26
CA ASP A 325 19.27 1.39 24.54
C ASP A 325 19.25 -0.13 24.75
N LEU A 326 20.42 -0.75 24.59
CA LEU A 326 20.60 -2.20 24.73
C LEU A 326 21.19 -2.60 26.09
N ARG A 327 21.35 -1.65 27.02
CA ARG A 327 21.80 -1.94 28.39
C ARG A 327 20.95 -3.01 29.11
N PRO A 328 19.63 -3.14 28.88
CA PRO A 328 18.84 -4.23 29.48
C PRO A 328 19.29 -5.65 29.07
N LEU A 329 20.07 -5.79 27.99
CA LEU A 329 20.65 -7.05 27.52
C LEU A 329 22.06 -7.31 28.09
N MET A 330 22.68 -6.33 28.75
CA MET A 330 23.99 -6.51 29.38
C MET A 330 23.92 -7.46 30.58
N ASN A 331 25.08 -8.01 30.99
CA ASN A 331 25.22 -8.92 32.13
C ASN A 331 24.36 -10.20 32.04
N LYS A 332 24.00 -10.61 30.83
CA LYS A 332 23.24 -11.81 30.54
C LYS A 332 23.93 -12.56 29.41
N ASN A 333 23.93 -13.88 29.51
CA ASN A 333 24.32 -14.76 28.41
C ASN A 333 23.03 -15.22 27.72
N PHE A 334 23.05 -15.20 26.40
CA PHE A 334 21.96 -15.67 25.57
C PHE A 334 22.44 -16.83 24.72
N TYR A 335 21.54 -17.78 24.47
CA TYR A 335 21.87 -19.00 23.75
C TYR A 335 21.01 -19.10 22.50
N THR A 336 21.59 -19.57 21.41
CA THR A 336 20.85 -19.92 20.20
C THR A 336 21.42 -21.20 19.58
N LEU A 337 20.51 -22.03 19.05
CA LEU A 337 20.82 -23.32 18.47
C LEU A 337 20.55 -23.25 16.97
N THR A 338 21.55 -23.60 16.15
CA THR A 338 21.32 -23.76 14.72
C THR A 338 20.72 -25.13 14.43
N ASN A 339 20.11 -25.28 13.25
CA ASN A 339 19.52 -26.54 12.78
C ASN A 339 20.53 -27.70 12.73
N ASN A 340 21.82 -27.40 12.65
CA ASN A 340 22.90 -28.39 12.60
C ASN A 340 23.35 -28.82 14.02
N GLY A 341 22.64 -28.40 15.07
CA GLY A 341 22.94 -28.72 16.46
C GLY A 341 24.13 -27.95 17.03
N MET A 342 24.54 -26.84 16.40
CA MET A 342 25.60 -25.98 16.91
C MET A 342 24.99 -24.92 17.82
N GLU A 343 25.44 -24.90 19.06
CA GLU A 343 25.01 -23.95 20.08
C GLU A 343 25.98 -22.77 20.16
N TYR A 344 25.39 -21.58 20.21
CA TYR A 344 26.06 -20.31 20.32
C TYR A 344 25.69 -19.66 21.64
N GLU A 345 26.69 -19.20 22.37
CA GLU A 345 26.55 -18.36 23.54
C GLU A 345 26.93 -16.93 23.17
N ILE A 346 26.08 -15.96 23.48
CA ILE A 346 26.17 -14.57 23.01
C ILE A 346 26.01 -13.61 24.19
N GLY A 347 26.97 -12.70 24.33
CA GLY A 347 26.92 -11.54 25.21
C GLY A 347 26.70 -10.24 24.43
N ILE A 348 25.94 -9.30 25.01
CA ILE A 348 25.66 -8.00 24.41
C ILE A 348 26.38 -6.90 25.18
N CYS A 349 27.25 -6.16 24.48
CA CYS A 349 28.06 -5.04 24.97
C CYS A 349 29.01 -5.33 26.14
N GLU A 350 29.12 -6.58 26.58
CA GLU A 350 29.94 -7.01 27.70
C GLU A 350 30.37 -8.45 27.47
N SER A 351 31.49 -8.86 28.07
CA SER A 351 31.95 -10.24 27.98
C SER A 351 30.98 -11.21 28.65
N LEU A 352 30.99 -12.46 28.22
CA LEU A 352 30.18 -13.52 28.82
C LEU A 352 30.47 -13.63 30.32
N VAL A 353 29.41 -13.78 31.11
CA VAL A 353 29.49 -13.93 32.57
C VAL A 353 30.19 -15.24 32.95
N ASP A 354 30.12 -16.24 32.07
CA ASP A 354 30.71 -17.56 32.23
C ASP A 354 31.77 -17.78 31.14
N LYS A 355 32.97 -18.21 31.54
CA LYS A 355 34.15 -18.30 30.64
C LYS A 355 34.13 -19.58 29.80
N SER A 356 33.00 -19.91 29.18
CA SER A 356 32.89 -21.06 28.28
C SER A 356 33.97 -21.03 27.20
N CYS A 357 34.40 -19.82 26.82
CA CYS A 357 35.43 -19.57 25.81
C CYS A 357 36.48 -18.59 26.34
N VAL A 358 37.74 -18.86 26.04
CA VAL A 358 38.90 -18.25 26.73
C VAL A 358 38.95 -16.73 26.57
N SER A 359 38.34 -16.16 25.52
CA SER A 359 38.39 -14.72 25.22
C SER A 359 37.22 -14.17 24.38
N GLY A 360 36.13 -14.92 24.19
CA GLY A 360 35.06 -14.60 23.24
C GLY A 360 33.77 -14.11 23.88
N THR A 361 33.09 -13.17 23.23
CA THR A 361 31.75 -12.66 23.63
C THR A 361 30.62 -13.31 22.84
N VAL A 362 30.91 -13.72 21.61
CA VAL A 362 30.10 -14.68 20.86
C VAL A 362 30.93 -15.94 20.74
N CYS A 363 30.37 -17.08 21.14
CA CYS A 363 31.12 -18.32 21.15
C CYS A 363 30.30 -19.53 20.72
N ILE A 364 30.96 -20.45 20.01
CA ILE A 364 30.47 -21.80 19.75
C ILE A 364 30.83 -22.71 20.95
N THR A 365 29.83 -23.15 21.71
CA THR A 365 30.05 -23.86 22.99
C THR A 365 30.77 -25.20 22.81
N LYS A 366 30.44 -25.94 21.75
CA LYS A 366 30.98 -27.29 21.47
C LYS A 366 32.51 -27.35 21.35
N ASN A 367 33.10 -26.37 20.65
CA ASN A 367 34.54 -26.33 20.39
C ASN A 367 35.23 -25.15 21.09
N ARG A 368 34.50 -24.39 21.92
CA ARG A 368 34.96 -23.18 22.62
C ARG A 368 35.60 -22.14 21.70
N THR A 369 35.11 -22.04 20.47
CA THR A 369 35.67 -21.15 19.45
C THR A 369 35.12 -19.74 19.60
N SER A 370 36.01 -18.78 19.85
CA SER A 370 35.67 -17.35 19.91
C SER A 370 35.36 -16.80 18.51
N LEU A 371 34.21 -16.13 18.38
CA LEU A 371 33.78 -15.48 17.14
C LEU A 371 33.93 -13.95 17.18
N GLY A 372 34.51 -13.41 18.25
CA GLY A 372 34.77 -12.00 18.42
C GLY A 372 34.75 -11.57 19.89
N LYS A 373 35.41 -10.45 20.19
CA LYS A 373 35.47 -9.82 21.51
C LYS A 373 34.38 -8.76 21.65
N ALA A 374 33.83 -8.65 22.85
CA ALA A 374 32.87 -7.62 23.21
C ALA A 374 33.49 -6.25 22.99
N ASN A 375 32.67 -5.35 22.49
CA ASN A 375 32.82 -3.92 22.71
C ASN A 375 31.45 -3.34 23.03
N THR A 376 31.44 -2.12 23.55
CA THR A 376 30.21 -1.39 23.88
C THR A 376 29.77 -0.46 22.75
N ASN A 377 30.42 -0.55 21.58
CA ASN A 377 30.31 0.41 20.48
C ASN A 377 29.14 0.03 19.60
N LEU A 378 27.92 0.34 20.07
CA LEU A 378 26.72 0.20 19.26
C LEU A 378 26.79 1.23 18.12
N MET A 379 26.65 0.75 16.89
CA MET A 379 26.74 1.55 15.66
C MET A 379 25.35 1.66 15.04
N TRP A 380 25.11 2.67 14.21
CA TRP A 380 23.89 2.82 13.44
C TRP A 380 24.20 2.92 11.95
N GLU A 381 23.45 2.17 11.13
CA GLU A 381 23.52 2.26 9.67
C GLU A 381 22.13 1.97 9.09
N GLU A 382 21.69 2.78 8.12
CA GLU A 382 20.43 2.61 7.36
C GLU A 382 19.18 2.30 8.22
N GLY A 383 19.07 2.93 9.39
CA GLY A 383 17.90 2.81 10.26
C GLY A 383 17.93 1.64 11.25
N LYS A 384 19.08 0.96 11.43
CA LYS A 384 19.19 -0.15 12.39
C LYS A 384 20.47 -0.07 13.22
N PRO A 385 20.38 -0.31 14.53
CA PRO A 385 21.56 -0.42 15.37
C PRO A 385 22.21 -1.80 15.23
N TYR A 386 23.53 -1.87 15.24
CA TYR A 386 24.30 -3.12 15.16
C TYR A 386 25.58 -3.08 15.98
N LEU A 387 26.08 -4.25 16.37
CA LEU A 387 27.40 -4.45 16.97
C LEU A 387 28.31 -5.18 16.00
N ASN A 388 29.58 -4.79 15.97
CA ASN A 388 30.63 -5.48 15.23
C ASN A 388 31.71 -5.95 16.21
N TYR A 389 31.79 -7.25 16.45
CA TYR A 389 32.77 -7.88 17.31
C TYR A 389 33.88 -8.51 16.47
N THR A 390 35.10 -8.00 16.58
CA THR A 390 36.28 -8.51 15.87
C THR A 390 37.19 -9.30 16.82
N ASP A 391 38.35 -9.73 16.35
CA ASP A 391 39.40 -10.37 17.17
C ASP A 391 39.01 -11.71 17.82
N GLY A 392 38.22 -12.51 17.10
CA GLY A 392 37.96 -13.90 17.44
C GLY A 392 39.14 -14.82 17.13
N ASP A 393 38.90 -16.13 17.21
CA ASP A 393 39.92 -17.13 16.91
C ASP A 393 40.31 -17.10 15.41
N SER A 394 41.50 -17.61 15.09
CA SER A 394 41.95 -17.71 13.70
C SER A 394 41.03 -18.60 12.86
N CYS A 395 40.68 -18.16 11.66
CA CYS A 395 39.86 -18.92 10.70
C CYS A 395 40.65 -19.41 9.48
N GLY A 396 41.98 -19.29 9.49
CA GLY A 396 42.86 -19.60 8.36
C GLY A 396 43.31 -18.34 7.60
N ASN A 397 44.36 -18.46 6.77
CA ASN A 397 44.94 -17.37 5.96
C ASN A 397 45.35 -16.10 6.74
N GLY A 398 45.61 -16.20 8.04
CA GLY A 398 45.98 -15.06 8.89
C GLY A 398 44.81 -14.16 9.29
N GLN A 399 43.56 -14.52 8.97
CA GLN A 399 42.37 -13.76 9.35
C GLN A 399 41.80 -14.25 10.69
N GLN A 400 41.16 -13.34 11.42
CA GLN A 400 40.46 -13.61 12.67
C GLN A 400 38.95 -13.63 12.44
N ARG A 401 38.26 -14.47 13.20
CA ARG A 401 36.80 -14.54 13.17
C ARG A 401 36.19 -13.25 13.70
N TYR A 402 35.09 -12.82 13.11
CA TYR A 402 34.31 -11.67 13.56
C TYR A 402 32.81 -11.95 13.46
N THR A 403 32.04 -11.21 14.27
CA THR A 403 30.59 -11.33 14.35
C THR A 403 29.93 -9.97 14.19
N ILE A 404 28.91 -9.89 13.35
CA ILE A 404 28.02 -8.73 13.23
C ILE A 404 26.67 -9.10 13.85
N ILE A 405 26.19 -8.33 14.83
CA ILE A 405 24.88 -8.51 15.46
C ILE A 405 24.00 -7.33 15.05
N ALA A 406 23.05 -7.55 14.14
CA ALA A 406 22.07 -6.55 13.72
C ALA A 406 20.81 -6.66 14.58
N PHE A 407 20.43 -5.58 15.26
CA PHE A 407 19.22 -5.56 16.08
C PHE A 407 18.05 -5.07 15.25
N ILE A 408 16.94 -5.80 15.31
CA ILE A 408 15.75 -5.58 14.51
C ILE A 408 14.58 -5.38 15.47
N CYS A 409 13.71 -4.41 15.16
CA CYS A 409 12.50 -4.18 15.93
C CYS A 409 11.62 -5.43 15.85
N GLY A 410 11.49 -6.12 17.00
CA GLY A 410 10.64 -7.29 17.15
C GLY A 410 9.17 -6.91 17.10
N THR A 411 8.43 -7.52 16.18
CA THR A 411 6.98 -7.35 16.11
C THR A 411 6.28 -8.12 17.21
N GLU A 412 5.11 -7.65 17.60
CA GLU A 412 4.37 -8.26 18.69
C GLU A 412 4.01 -9.72 18.37
N GLY A 413 4.42 -10.65 19.24
CA GLY A 413 4.22 -12.10 19.05
C GLY A 413 5.40 -12.85 18.42
N PHE A 414 6.40 -12.16 17.85
CA PHE A 414 7.65 -12.79 17.41
C PHE A 414 8.59 -13.03 18.60
N PRO A 415 9.30 -14.17 18.70
CA PRO A 415 10.24 -14.40 19.80
C PRO A 415 11.37 -13.38 19.82
N ASP A 416 11.53 -12.68 20.93
CA ASP A 416 12.71 -11.86 21.18
C ASP A 416 13.94 -12.78 21.35
N GLY A 417 15.04 -12.44 20.67
CA GLY A 417 16.29 -13.18 20.79
C GLY A 417 17.13 -13.26 19.51
N PRO A 418 18.31 -13.90 19.60
CA PRO A 418 19.25 -14.04 18.49
C PRO A 418 18.95 -15.20 17.54
N PHE A 419 19.13 -14.94 16.25
CA PHE A 419 19.04 -15.90 15.15
C PHE A 419 20.33 -15.82 14.31
N ILE A 420 20.97 -16.96 14.06
CA ILE A 420 22.18 -17.01 13.21
C ILE A 420 21.74 -16.96 11.74
N MET A 421 22.17 -15.92 11.02
CA MET A 421 21.80 -15.70 9.63
C MET A 421 22.75 -16.32 8.64
N GLU A 422 24.03 -16.01 8.81
CA GLU A 422 25.08 -16.46 7.91
C GLU A 422 26.28 -16.90 8.74
N GLN A 423 26.89 -17.99 8.29
CA GLN A 423 28.08 -18.55 8.91
C GLN A 423 29.08 -18.93 7.82
N ASN A 424 30.08 -18.09 7.63
CA ASN A 424 31.24 -18.36 6.80
C ASN A 424 32.43 -18.77 7.68
N THR A 425 33.53 -19.16 7.05
CA THR A 425 34.75 -19.57 7.78
C THR A 425 35.26 -18.49 8.73
N CYS A 426 35.13 -17.21 8.39
CA CYS A 426 35.63 -16.09 9.21
C CYS A 426 34.54 -15.13 9.72
N GLN A 427 33.31 -15.20 9.20
CA GLN A 427 32.25 -14.23 9.50
C GLN A 427 31.02 -14.93 10.06
N THR A 428 30.41 -14.34 11.08
CA THR A 428 29.10 -14.74 11.60
C THR A 428 28.18 -13.53 11.63
N ILE A 429 26.97 -13.66 11.06
CA ILE A 429 25.94 -12.61 11.11
C ILE A 429 24.79 -13.10 11.98
N ILE A 430 24.43 -12.31 12.99
CA ILE A 430 23.35 -12.59 13.94
C ILE A 430 22.29 -11.52 13.78
N HIS A 431 21.03 -11.92 13.60
CA HIS A 431 19.89 -11.02 13.74
C HIS A 431 19.32 -11.16 15.13
N TRP A 432 19.08 -10.04 15.80
CA TRP A 432 18.52 -10.02 17.13
C TRP A 432 17.19 -9.30 17.12
N ASN A 433 16.11 -10.06 17.25
CA ASN A 433 14.79 -9.46 17.39
C ASN A 433 14.62 -8.97 18.83
N THR A 434 14.36 -7.67 18.98
CA THR A 434 14.11 -7.08 20.29
C THR A 434 13.20 -5.87 20.17
N THR A 435 12.39 -5.68 21.19
CA THR A 435 11.53 -4.51 21.35
C THR A 435 12.31 -3.24 21.70
N LEU A 436 13.54 -3.39 22.20
CA LEU A 436 14.39 -2.27 22.65
C LEU A 436 14.82 -1.33 21.51
N VAL A 437 14.70 -1.78 20.25
CA VAL A 437 15.07 -1.00 19.06
C VAL A 437 13.87 -0.57 18.22
N CYS A 438 12.66 -0.64 18.80
CA CYS A 438 11.43 -0.22 18.14
C CYS A 438 11.12 1.25 18.41
N GLU A 439 11.28 2.12 17.41
CA GLU A 439 10.75 3.50 17.47
C GLU A 439 9.22 3.51 17.47
N LYS A 440 8.62 2.62 16.67
CA LYS A 440 7.19 2.33 16.63
C LYS A 440 6.98 0.83 16.57
N ARG A 441 6.26 0.26 17.53
CA ARG A 441 6.02 -1.18 17.60
C ARG A 441 4.84 -1.55 16.71
N VAL A 442 5.06 -2.45 15.75
CA VAL A 442 4.02 -2.97 14.86
C VAL A 442 3.35 -4.17 15.53
N LYS A 443 2.02 -4.11 15.69
CA LYS A 443 1.21 -5.24 16.14
C LYS A 443 0.92 -6.17 14.98
N CYS A 444 0.98 -7.49 15.17
CA CYS A 444 0.50 -8.47 14.19
C CYS A 444 -1.01 -8.70 14.30
N ALA A 445 -1.76 -7.63 14.57
CA ALA A 445 -3.20 -7.63 14.68
C ALA A 445 -3.72 -6.31 14.14
N THR A 446 -5.00 -6.28 13.80
CA THR A 446 -5.71 -5.05 13.47
C THR A 446 -5.81 -4.14 14.69
N ASP A 447 -6.01 -2.83 14.51
CA ASP A 447 -6.04 -1.87 15.62
C ASP A 447 -7.11 -2.18 16.69
N ASP A 448 -8.18 -2.87 16.29
CA ASP A 448 -9.27 -3.36 17.13
C ASP A 448 -9.10 -4.82 17.61
N ASP A 449 -7.95 -5.44 17.31
CA ASP A 449 -7.62 -6.84 17.56
C ASP A 449 -8.63 -7.85 16.97
N GLU A 450 -9.52 -7.43 16.05
CA GLU A 450 -10.52 -8.31 15.39
C GLU A 450 -9.85 -9.46 14.63
N ILE A 451 -8.75 -9.15 13.93
CA ILE A 451 -7.92 -10.17 13.30
C ILE A 451 -6.54 -10.12 13.90
N ASN A 452 -6.20 -11.21 14.59
CA ASN A 452 -4.87 -11.44 15.12
C ASN A 452 -4.16 -12.49 14.26
N LEU A 453 -3.11 -12.06 13.54
CA LEU A 453 -2.28 -12.92 12.69
C LEU A 453 -1.04 -13.45 13.42
N SER A 454 -0.89 -13.20 14.73
CA SER A 454 0.29 -13.60 15.48
C SER A 454 0.55 -15.11 15.41
N SER A 455 -0.48 -15.93 15.24
CA SER A 455 -0.35 -17.39 15.06
C SER A 455 0.26 -17.80 13.71
N LEU A 456 0.31 -16.89 12.75
CA LEU A 456 0.96 -17.11 11.45
C LEU A 456 2.41 -16.64 11.45
N ILE A 457 2.88 -16.04 12.54
CA ILE A 457 4.29 -15.75 12.70
C ILE A 457 5.02 -17.09 12.84
N LYS A 458 6.00 -17.34 11.96
CA LYS A 458 6.87 -18.51 12.09
C LYS A 458 8.22 -18.11 12.66
N SER A 459 8.65 -18.84 13.68
CA SER A 459 9.92 -18.62 14.38
C SER A 459 11.05 -19.55 13.92
N ASP A 460 10.72 -20.66 13.26
CA ASP A 460 11.66 -21.74 12.92
C ASP A 460 11.81 -21.97 11.41
N SER A 461 10.94 -21.37 10.60
CA SER A 461 10.88 -21.60 9.16
C SER A 461 10.18 -20.45 8.45
N ASN A 462 10.43 -20.26 7.16
CA ASN A 462 9.66 -19.33 6.34
C ASN A 462 8.51 -20.04 5.62
N TYR A 463 7.45 -19.30 5.29
CA TYR A 463 6.54 -19.72 4.24
C TYR A 463 7.28 -19.66 2.91
N ILE A 464 7.20 -20.74 2.13
CA ILE A 464 7.84 -20.82 0.83
C ILE A 464 6.74 -20.96 -0.22
N ILE A 465 6.58 -19.94 -1.05
CA ILE A 465 5.73 -19.99 -2.23
C ILE A 465 6.63 -20.24 -3.43
N LYS A 466 6.34 -21.30 -4.20
CA LYS A 466 7.07 -21.62 -5.43
C LYS A 466 6.19 -21.29 -6.62
N MET A 467 6.71 -20.50 -7.55
CA MET A 467 6.08 -20.17 -8.82
C MET A 467 7.11 -20.42 -9.93
N ASN A 468 6.96 -21.52 -10.65
CA ASN A 468 7.95 -22.01 -11.61
C ASN A 468 9.35 -22.15 -10.95
N GLU A 469 10.37 -21.49 -11.51
CA GLU A 469 11.74 -21.47 -10.97
C GLU A 469 11.95 -20.43 -9.85
N THR A 470 10.97 -19.53 -9.63
CA THR A 470 11.03 -18.47 -8.62
C THR A 470 10.47 -18.94 -7.27
N LYS A 471 11.17 -18.62 -6.19
CA LYS A 471 10.76 -18.84 -4.81
C LYS A 471 10.55 -17.51 -4.09
N PHE A 472 9.47 -17.44 -3.33
CA PHE A 472 9.22 -16.36 -2.39
C PHE A 472 9.28 -16.94 -0.99
N LEU A 473 10.24 -16.46 -0.21
CA LEU A 473 10.27 -16.70 1.22
C LEU A 473 9.52 -15.56 1.88
N ILE A 474 8.58 -15.89 2.76
CA ILE A 474 7.69 -14.95 3.42
C ILE A 474 7.65 -15.28 4.90
N ASN A 475 7.70 -14.24 5.73
CA ASN A 475 7.25 -14.31 7.10
C ASN A 475 6.12 -13.30 7.33
N ILE A 476 5.24 -13.62 8.27
CA ILE A 476 4.04 -12.85 8.56
C ILE A 476 4.32 -11.93 9.73
N CYS A 477 4.03 -10.64 9.56
CA CYS A 477 4.29 -9.54 10.48
C CYS A 477 5.72 -9.47 11.04
N GLY A 478 6.69 -10.21 10.53
CA GLY A 478 8.02 -10.31 11.10
C GLY A 478 9.07 -10.47 10.01
N PRO A 479 10.35 -10.30 10.34
CA PRO A 479 11.43 -10.56 9.40
C PRO A 479 11.47 -12.05 9.05
N LEU A 480 12.08 -12.37 7.90
CA LEU A 480 12.33 -13.74 7.50
C LEU A 480 13.19 -14.45 8.55
N VAL A 481 12.81 -15.70 8.84
CA VAL A 481 13.70 -16.63 9.54
C VAL A 481 14.91 -16.87 8.64
N PRO A 482 16.13 -16.89 9.18
CA PRO A 482 17.29 -17.13 8.35
C PRO A 482 17.26 -18.42 7.56
N VAL A 483 17.75 -18.34 6.33
CA VAL A 483 17.99 -19.49 5.46
C VAL A 483 19.42 -19.41 4.97
N SER A 484 20.18 -20.48 5.19
CA SER A 484 21.58 -20.56 4.78
C SER A 484 21.75 -20.28 3.29
N GLY A 485 22.65 -19.35 2.95
CA GLY A 485 22.94 -18.94 1.58
C GLY A 485 21.94 -17.97 0.95
N LEU A 486 20.99 -17.40 1.72
CA LEU A 486 20.04 -16.40 1.23
C LEU A 486 20.47 -14.98 1.64
N SER A 487 20.73 -14.12 0.66
CA SER A 487 21.38 -12.80 0.89
C SER A 487 20.42 -11.60 0.84
N CYS A 488 19.12 -11.77 1.11
CA CYS A 488 18.17 -10.66 1.10
C CYS A 488 18.44 -9.61 2.18
N ALA A 489 18.11 -8.34 1.88
CA ALA A 489 18.31 -7.21 2.80
C ALA A 489 17.82 -7.54 4.22
N HIS A 490 18.68 -7.29 5.21
CA HIS A 490 18.46 -7.78 6.57
C HIS A 490 17.16 -7.23 7.17
N GLY A 491 16.33 -8.10 7.77
CA GLY A 491 15.02 -7.75 8.33
C GLY A 491 13.86 -7.73 7.33
N SER A 492 14.07 -8.11 6.07
CA SER A 492 13.01 -8.27 5.08
C SER A 492 11.96 -9.27 5.57
N ALA A 493 10.67 -8.98 5.37
CA ALA A 493 9.57 -9.93 5.58
C ALA A 493 9.32 -10.80 4.34
N ILE A 494 9.71 -10.34 3.16
CA ILE A 494 9.59 -11.10 1.90
C ILE A 494 10.89 -11.01 1.10
N CYS A 495 11.35 -12.17 0.63
CA CYS A 495 12.50 -12.31 -0.23
C CYS A 495 12.12 -13.14 -1.46
N LYS A 496 12.35 -12.57 -2.64
CA LYS A 496 12.22 -13.26 -3.93
C LYS A 496 13.59 -13.75 -4.35
N THR A 497 13.66 -14.99 -4.81
CA THR A 497 14.92 -15.64 -5.21
C THR A 497 14.65 -16.74 -6.24
N THR A 498 15.71 -17.25 -6.86
CA THR A 498 15.71 -18.39 -7.78
C THR A 498 16.81 -19.38 -7.35
N LEU A 499 16.71 -20.65 -7.72
CA LEU A 499 17.78 -21.62 -7.47
C LEU A 499 18.60 -21.87 -8.74
N ASN A 500 19.92 -21.94 -8.61
CA ASN A 500 20.79 -22.42 -9.68
C ASN A 500 20.85 -23.96 -9.71
N SER A 501 21.57 -24.52 -10.69
CA SER A 501 21.77 -25.97 -10.85
C SER A 501 22.45 -26.66 -9.66
N ASN A 502 23.11 -25.89 -8.79
CA ASN A 502 23.78 -26.37 -7.58
C ASN A 502 22.92 -26.23 -6.31
N ASN A 503 21.63 -25.88 -6.45
CA ASN A 503 20.70 -25.58 -5.35
C ASN A 503 21.09 -24.38 -4.47
N GLU A 504 21.84 -23.42 -5.00
CA GLU A 504 22.16 -22.17 -4.31
C GLU A 504 21.15 -21.08 -4.70
N TYR A 505 20.85 -20.18 -3.76
CA TYR A 505 20.00 -19.02 -4.01
C TYR A 505 20.73 -17.98 -4.86
N ILE A 506 20.05 -17.49 -5.89
CA ILE A 506 20.54 -16.43 -6.78
C ILE A 506 19.41 -15.43 -7.09
N ASN A 507 19.79 -14.21 -7.47
CA ASN A 507 18.87 -13.10 -7.76
C ASN A 507 17.96 -12.75 -6.58
N GLU A 508 18.55 -12.68 -5.38
CA GLU A 508 17.84 -12.34 -4.15
C GLU A 508 17.43 -10.87 -4.13
N ILE A 509 16.12 -10.64 -3.99
CA ILE A 509 15.52 -9.32 -3.98
C ILE A 509 14.62 -9.24 -2.75
N SER A 510 14.87 -8.24 -1.89
CA SER A 510 13.93 -7.89 -0.84
C SER A 510 12.68 -7.28 -1.46
N LEU A 511 11.51 -7.84 -1.16
CA LEU A 511 10.22 -7.28 -1.55
C LEU A 511 9.56 -6.47 -0.44
N GLY A 512 10.20 -6.40 0.73
CA GLY A 512 9.85 -5.41 1.74
C GLY A 512 9.96 -5.82 3.19
N PHE A 513 9.66 -4.85 4.06
CA PHE A 513 9.80 -4.92 5.51
C PHE A 513 8.43 -4.80 6.21
N PRO A 514 8.25 -5.41 7.39
CA PRO A 514 7.03 -5.27 8.17
C PRO A 514 6.99 -3.87 8.83
N LYS A 515 6.37 -2.90 8.16
CA LYS A 515 6.31 -1.50 8.61
C LYS A 515 5.01 -1.12 9.32
N GLU A 516 3.92 -1.81 9.01
CA GLU A 516 2.57 -1.48 9.47
C GLU A 516 1.82 -2.71 9.97
N SER A 517 0.87 -2.47 10.88
CA SER A 517 -0.03 -3.51 11.38
C SER A 517 -0.97 -3.99 10.27
N PRO A 518 -1.37 -5.28 10.29
CA PRO A 518 -2.34 -5.80 9.33
C PRO A 518 -3.63 -4.97 9.33
N ILE A 519 -4.16 -4.72 8.14
CA ILE A 519 -5.44 -4.01 7.98
C ILE A 519 -6.48 -4.92 7.34
N ILE A 520 -7.75 -4.70 7.65
CA ILE A 520 -8.85 -5.40 6.98
C ILE A 520 -9.21 -4.63 5.72
N ASN A 521 -9.18 -5.32 4.57
CA ASN A 521 -9.64 -4.75 3.32
C ASN A 521 -11.18 -4.84 3.21
N LYS A 522 -11.71 -4.30 2.12
CA LYS A 522 -13.17 -4.17 1.88
C LYS A 522 -13.89 -5.50 1.72
N ASN A 523 -13.16 -6.57 1.41
CA ASN A 523 -13.68 -7.92 1.25
C ASN A 523 -13.57 -8.75 2.54
N ARG A 524 -13.23 -8.13 3.68
CA ARG A 524 -12.89 -8.81 4.94
C ARG A 524 -11.66 -9.73 4.83
N GLU A 525 -10.79 -9.46 3.88
CA GLU A 525 -9.51 -10.15 3.77
C GLU A 525 -8.47 -9.34 4.54
N THR A 526 -7.63 -10.04 5.29
CA THR A 526 -6.52 -9.43 6.01
C THR A 526 -5.40 -9.08 5.03
N VAL A 527 -4.96 -7.83 5.03
CA VAL A 527 -3.90 -7.32 4.15
C VAL A 527 -2.68 -6.94 4.98
N LEU A 528 -1.55 -7.53 4.60
CA LEU A 528 -0.23 -7.22 5.13
C LEU A 528 0.45 -6.23 4.18
N ARG A 529 0.93 -5.10 4.72
CA ARG A 529 1.64 -4.07 3.96
C ARG A 529 3.13 -4.12 4.24
N TYR A 530 3.88 -4.64 3.27
CA TYR A 530 5.34 -4.58 3.22
C TYR A 530 5.74 -3.82 1.95
N GLY A 531 6.62 -2.81 1.99
CA GLY A 531 7.03 -2.01 0.78
C GLY A 531 8.43 -2.42 0.25
N PHE A 532 8.79 -2.52 -1.05
CA PHE A 532 8.77 -1.61 -2.25
C PHE A 532 8.67 -2.37 -3.63
N PRO A 533 8.41 -1.72 -4.81
CA PRO A 533 8.59 -2.27 -6.18
C PRO A 533 9.90 -1.89 -6.93
N GLU A 534 10.36 -2.74 -7.89
CA GLU A 534 11.69 -2.72 -8.56
C GLU A 534 11.81 -1.96 -9.91
N PHE A 535 13.02 -1.44 -10.17
CA PHE A 535 13.50 -0.91 -11.45
C PHE A 535 13.90 -2.03 -12.42
N LYS A 536 13.52 -1.93 -13.70
CA LYS A 536 13.77 -3.00 -14.70
C LYS A 536 14.86 -2.65 -15.72
N LYS A 537 14.80 -1.50 -16.39
CA LYS A 537 15.87 -0.95 -17.26
C LYS A 537 15.51 0.45 -17.78
N TYR A 538 16.46 1.06 -18.50
CA TYR A 538 16.30 2.31 -19.25
C TYR A 538 16.55 2.05 -20.74
N GLU A 539 15.64 2.49 -21.61
CA GLU A 539 15.71 2.37 -23.08
C GLU A 539 14.94 3.56 -23.69
N ASP A 540 15.46 4.17 -24.76
CA ASP A 540 14.87 5.33 -25.45
C ASP A 540 14.40 6.49 -24.53
N CYS A 541 15.24 6.87 -23.57
CA CYS A 541 14.98 7.96 -22.63
C CYS A 541 13.83 7.77 -21.64
N THR A 542 13.35 6.54 -21.45
CA THR A 542 12.30 6.21 -20.47
C THR A 542 12.79 5.15 -19.49
N TYR A 543 12.60 5.38 -18.18
CA TYR A 543 12.88 4.40 -17.13
C TYR A 543 11.65 3.48 -16.93
N VAL A 544 11.86 2.18 -17.04
CA VAL A 544 10.79 1.17 -16.91
C VAL A 544 10.86 0.51 -15.54
N PHE A 545 9.78 0.65 -14.79
CA PHE A 545 9.56 0.01 -13.49
C PHE A 545 8.58 -1.12 -13.67
N GLU A 546 8.89 -2.28 -13.11
CA GLU A 546 8.07 -3.46 -13.29
C GLU A 546 7.58 -3.96 -11.94
N TRP A 547 6.33 -3.61 -11.61
CA TRP A 547 5.62 -4.26 -10.53
C TRP A 547 4.91 -5.50 -11.08
N LYS A 548 5.60 -6.64 -11.09
CA LYS A 548 5.00 -7.92 -11.47
C LYS A 548 4.10 -8.43 -10.34
N THR A 549 2.82 -8.11 -10.41
CA THR A 549 1.78 -8.72 -9.57
C THR A 549 0.61 -9.18 -10.43
N SER A 550 0.07 -10.36 -10.15
CA SER A 550 -1.14 -10.87 -10.80
C SER A 550 -2.42 -10.21 -10.28
N ILE A 551 -2.32 -9.34 -9.26
CA ILE A 551 -3.45 -8.69 -8.57
C ILE A 551 -3.97 -7.44 -9.29
N THR A 552 -3.15 -6.76 -10.11
CA THR A 552 -3.56 -5.53 -10.82
C THR A 552 -4.20 -5.77 -12.19
N CYS A 553 -4.19 -7.00 -12.69
CA CYS A 553 -4.98 -7.32 -13.86
C CYS A 553 -6.45 -7.29 -13.44
N GLY A 554 -7.14 -6.20 -13.79
CA GLY A 554 -8.58 -6.27 -13.99
C GLY A 554 -8.92 -7.27 -15.11
N ALA A 555 -10.16 -7.25 -15.56
CA ALA A 555 -10.58 -7.98 -16.76
C ALA A 555 -9.64 -7.68 -17.95
N SER A 556 -8.77 -8.62 -18.33
CA SER A 556 -7.91 -8.51 -19.52
C SER A 556 -8.61 -9.12 -20.73
N ILE A 557 -8.35 -8.60 -21.93
CA ILE A 557 -8.87 -9.18 -23.16
C ILE A 557 -7.93 -10.31 -23.60
N GLY A 558 -8.48 -11.51 -23.68
CA GLY A 558 -7.80 -12.69 -24.17
C GLY A 558 -7.94 -12.87 -25.67
N ASN A 559 -7.08 -13.71 -26.24
CA ASN A 559 -7.21 -14.18 -27.62
C ASN A 559 -7.65 -15.64 -27.65
N TRP A 560 -8.57 -15.94 -28.57
CA TRP A 560 -8.96 -17.30 -28.88
C TRP A 560 -8.11 -17.83 -30.05
N THR A 561 -7.33 -18.87 -29.80
CA THR A 561 -6.58 -19.60 -30.84
C THR A 561 -7.28 -20.91 -31.12
N SER A 562 -7.71 -21.09 -32.38
CA SER A 562 -8.34 -22.33 -32.83
C SER A 562 -7.40 -23.52 -32.62
N PRO A 563 -7.86 -24.69 -32.11
CA PRO A 563 -9.25 -25.08 -31.90
C PRO A 563 -9.83 -24.84 -30.49
N CYS A 564 -9.03 -24.75 -29.41
CA CYS A 564 -9.56 -24.70 -28.03
C CYS A 564 -8.63 -23.97 -27.05
N ILE A 565 -7.75 -23.10 -27.52
CA ILE A 565 -6.71 -22.50 -26.69
C ILE A 565 -7.06 -21.05 -26.44
N ILE A 566 -7.32 -20.72 -25.18
CA ILE A 566 -7.47 -19.33 -24.77
C ILE A 566 -6.14 -18.85 -24.22
N ARG A 567 -5.64 -17.75 -24.80
CA ARG A 567 -4.40 -17.13 -24.37
C ARG A 567 -4.70 -15.78 -23.76
N ASP A 568 -4.21 -15.57 -22.56
CA ASP A 568 -4.11 -14.22 -22.02
C ASP A 568 -3.02 -13.45 -22.76
N GLN A 569 -3.34 -12.24 -23.20
CA GLN A 569 -2.37 -11.35 -23.84
C GLN A 569 -1.34 -10.79 -22.84
N LEU A 570 -1.63 -10.78 -21.53
CA LEU A 570 -0.78 -10.15 -20.50
C LEU A 570 0.18 -11.10 -19.77
N LEU A 571 -0.27 -12.30 -19.38
CA LEU A 571 0.48 -13.21 -18.49
C LEU A 571 0.93 -14.50 -19.19
N SER A 572 0.79 -14.60 -20.51
CA SER A 572 1.07 -15.80 -21.32
C SER A 572 0.44 -17.09 -20.78
N HIS A 573 -0.62 -16.98 -19.96
CA HIS A 573 -1.36 -18.12 -19.45
C HIS A 573 -2.13 -18.76 -20.60
N GLU A 574 -1.83 -20.02 -20.86
CA GLU A 574 -2.51 -20.82 -21.87
C GLU A 574 -3.54 -21.73 -21.20
N CYS A 575 -4.82 -21.40 -21.35
CA CYS A 575 -5.90 -22.26 -20.92
C CYS A 575 -6.31 -23.17 -22.09
N ASN A 576 -5.84 -24.41 -22.05
CA ASN A 576 -6.20 -25.41 -23.04
C ASN A 576 -7.54 -26.07 -22.70
N LEU A 577 -8.61 -25.60 -23.35
CA LEU A 577 -9.96 -26.14 -23.21
C LEU A 577 -10.22 -27.38 -24.06
N SER A 578 -9.19 -27.97 -24.70
CA SER A 578 -9.36 -29.13 -25.60
C SER A 578 -9.98 -30.34 -24.91
N LEU A 579 -9.80 -30.49 -23.59
CA LEU A 579 -10.43 -31.56 -22.81
C LEU A 579 -11.96 -31.44 -22.77
N LEU A 580 -12.52 -30.22 -22.84
CA LEU A 580 -13.96 -30.01 -22.94
C LEU A 580 -14.48 -30.50 -24.28
N HIS A 581 -13.71 -30.31 -25.36
CA HIS A 581 -14.09 -30.74 -26.71
C HIS A 581 -13.89 -32.25 -26.93
N LYS A 582 -12.76 -32.81 -26.46
CA LYS A 582 -12.44 -34.26 -26.58
C LYS A 582 -13.47 -35.15 -25.88
N ASN A 583 -14.00 -34.72 -24.73
CA ASN A 583 -14.96 -35.53 -23.97
C ASN A 583 -16.40 -35.42 -24.48
N LYS A 584 -16.83 -34.24 -24.95
CA LYS A 584 -18.19 -34.05 -25.46
C LYS A 584 -18.29 -32.81 -26.34
N LYS A 585 -18.75 -32.98 -27.58
CA LYS A 585 -18.88 -31.86 -28.54
C LYS A 585 -19.96 -30.84 -28.18
N VAL A 586 -21.08 -31.29 -27.60
CA VAL A 586 -22.22 -30.42 -27.25
C VAL A 586 -22.70 -30.72 -25.84
N TYR A 587 -22.83 -29.66 -25.04
CA TYR A 587 -23.37 -29.72 -23.69
C TYR A 587 -24.79 -29.19 -23.65
N TYR A 588 -25.60 -29.72 -22.74
CA TYR A 588 -26.99 -29.31 -22.60
C TYR A 588 -27.28 -28.84 -21.18
N VAL A 589 -27.93 -27.68 -21.07
CA VAL A 589 -28.45 -27.16 -19.79
C VAL A 589 -29.94 -26.89 -19.88
N LYS A 590 -30.62 -27.00 -18.75
CA LYS A 590 -32.04 -26.62 -18.63
C LYS A 590 -32.16 -25.41 -17.71
N ASN A 591 -33.03 -24.47 -18.06
CA ASN A 591 -33.40 -23.40 -17.13
C ASN A 591 -34.43 -23.91 -16.09
N LYS A 592 -34.73 -23.08 -15.08
CA LYS A 592 -35.74 -23.39 -14.05
C LYS A 592 -37.15 -23.67 -14.61
N GLN A 593 -37.43 -23.30 -15.86
CA GLN A 593 -38.69 -23.50 -16.57
C GLN A 593 -38.66 -24.72 -17.51
N GLY A 594 -37.63 -25.58 -17.42
CA GLY A 594 -37.49 -26.81 -18.22
C GLY A 594 -36.99 -26.61 -19.66
N LYS A 595 -36.71 -25.38 -20.09
CA LYS A 595 -36.27 -25.05 -21.45
C LYS A 595 -34.80 -25.44 -21.64
N LYS A 596 -34.52 -26.25 -22.66
CA LYS A 596 -33.20 -26.82 -22.95
C LYS A 596 -32.38 -25.86 -23.84
N TYR A 597 -31.11 -25.71 -23.49
CA TYR A 597 -30.11 -24.95 -24.25
C TYR A 597 -28.96 -25.89 -24.61
N SER A 598 -28.46 -25.79 -25.84
CA SER A 598 -27.21 -26.43 -26.26
C SER A 598 -26.07 -25.42 -26.22
N ILE A 599 -24.90 -25.87 -25.76
CA ILE A 599 -23.69 -25.07 -25.65
C ILE A 599 -22.57 -25.83 -26.37
N SER A 600 -22.00 -25.18 -27.37
CA SER A 600 -20.76 -25.57 -28.04
C SER A 600 -19.80 -24.40 -27.95
N ILE A 601 -18.73 -24.55 -27.17
CA ILE A 601 -17.72 -23.51 -26.99
C ILE A 601 -16.88 -23.33 -28.29
N TYR A 602 -16.94 -24.30 -29.21
CA TYR A 602 -16.24 -24.30 -30.49
C TYR A 602 -17.12 -23.81 -31.66
N SER A 603 -16.55 -22.97 -32.52
CA SER A 603 -17.20 -22.28 -33.64
C SER A 603 -17.03 -22.97 -35.01
N GLY A 604 -16.43 -24.16 -35.09
CA GLY A 604 -16.22 -24.85 -36.38
C GLY A 604 -17.31 -25.84 -36.81
N GLU A 605 -18.19 -26.30 -35.90
CA GLU A 605 -19.42 -27.01 -36.28
C GLU A 605 -20.60 -26.03 -36.10
N LYS A 606 -21.19 -25.59 -37.21
CA LYS A 606 -22.27 -24.59 -37.25
C LYS A 606 -23.54 -25.13 -36.60
N ILE A 607 -23.66 -25.02 -35.28
CA ILE A 607 -24.94 -25.21 -34.58
C ILE A 607 -25.64 -23.84 -34.56
N CYS A 608 -26.87 -23.77 -35.10
CA CYS A 608 -27.67 -22.54 -35.27
C CYS A 608 -26.88 -21.35 -35.86
N ASP A 609 -26.52 -21.42 -37.14
CA ASP A 609 -25.90 -20.32 -37.90
C ASP A 609 -24.62 -19.73 -37.26
N GLY A 610 -23.83 -20.57 -36.57
CA GLY A 610 -22.53 -20.18 -36.02
C GLY A 610 -22.54 -19.66 -34.58
N SER A 611 -23.66 -19.79 -33.86
CA SER A 611 -23.75 -19.39 -32.45
C SER A 611 -23.24 -20.47 -31.49
N ALA A 612 -22.53 -20.06 -30.44
CA ALA A 612 -21.99 -20.99 -29.43
C ALA A 612 -23.05 -21.49 -28.44
N VAL A 613 -24.09 -20.69 -28.20
CA VAL A 613 -25.22 -21.05 -27.34
C VAL A 613 -26.50 -21.02 -28.19
N CYS A 614 -27.30 -22.07 -28.06
CA CYS A 614 -28.48 -22.30 -28.89
C CYS A 614 -29.69 -22.67 -28.05
N GLN A 615 -30.86 -22.24 -28.50
CA GLN A 615 -32.15 -22.70 -27.99
C GLN A 615 -33.14 -22.95 -29.13
N GLY A 616 -33.30 -24.21 -29.50
CA GLY A 616 -34.07 -24.57 -30.70
C GLY A 616 -33.40 -23.96 -31.94
N SER A 617 -34.13 -23.16 -32.71
CA SER A 617 -33.63 -22.42 -33.88
C SER A 617 -33.00 -21.06 -33.56
N ASN A 618 -33.03 -20.61 -32.30
CA ASN A 618 -32.46 -19.30 -31.92
C ASN A 618 -31.00 -19.45 -31.47
N GLY A 619 -30.10 -18.75 -32.17
CA GLY A 619 -28.69 -18.60 -31.80
C GLY A 619 -28.47 -17.38 -30.90
N TYR A 620 -27.59 -17.52 -29.90
CA TYR A 620 -27.30 -16.49 -28.88
C TYR A 620 -25.93 -15.83 -29.08
N GLY A 621 -25.47 -15.81 -30.33
CA GLY A 621 -24.33 -15.04 -30.76
C GLY A 621 -23.07 -15.87 -30.98
N SER A 622 -22.16 -15.26 -31.72
CA SER A 622 -20.82 -15.75 -32.05
C SER A 622 -19.79 -15.10 -31.14
N LEU A 623 -18.68 -15.79 -30.87
CA LEU A 623 -17.66 -15.33 -29.92
C LEU A 623 -17.11 -13.99 -30.40
N ALA A 624 -17.23 -12.95 -29.56
CA ALA A 624 -16.66 -11.65 -29.85
C ALA A 624 -15.53 -11.30 -28.89
N ASN A 625 -15.71 -11.58 -27.59
CA ASN A 625 -14.72 -11.25 -26.58
C ASN A 625 -14.37 -12.47 -25.73
N VAL A 626 -13.08 -12.62 -25.46
CA VAL A 626 -12.56 -13.44 -24.36
C VAL A 626 -12.06 -12.47 -23.30
N ILE A 627 -12.45 -12.67 -22.05
CA ILE A 627 -12.08 -11.80 -20.95
C ILE A 627 -11.55 -12.65 -19.79
N PHE A 628 -10.33 -12.40 -19.34
CA PHE A 628 -9.78 -13.00 -18.11
C PHE A 628 -9.97 -12.02 -16.94
N ASP A 629 -10.83 -12.34 -15.99
CA ASP A 629 -11.13 -11.54 -14.80
C ASP A 629 -10.36 -12.07 -13.59
N TYR A 630 -9.07 -11.72 -13.49
CA TYR A 630 -8.16 -12.23 -12.45
C TYR A 630 -8.57 -11.84 -11.04
N GLY A 631 -9.14 -10.64 -10.86
CA GLY A 631 -9.66 -10.17 -9.57
C GLY A 631 -10.84 -10.98 -9.03
N ARG A 632 -11.45 -11.85 -9.85
CA ARG A 632 -12.52 -12.77 -9.44
C ARG A 632 -12.21 -14.24 -9.72
N ASP A 633 -11.02 -14.54 -10.25
CA ASP A 633 -10.61 -15.86 -10.74
C ASP A 633 -11.62 -16.48 -11.74
N VAL A 634 -12.10 -15.67 -12.71
CA VAL A 634 -13.11 -16.08 -13.70
C VAL A 634 -12.65 -15.77 -15.13
N ILE A 635 -12.82 -16.72 -16.07
CA ILE A 635 -12.67 -16.47 -17.51
C ILE A 635 -14.06 -16.32 -18.14
N LYS A 636 -14.34 -15.23 -18.83
CA LYS A 636 -15.61 -14.94 -19.50
C LYS A 636 -15.46 -15.00 -21.01
N LEU A 637 -16.36 -15.71 -21.69
CA LEU A 637 -16.52 -15.69 -23.13
C LEU A 637 -17.84 -15.00 -23.45
N GLN A 638 -17.79 -13.90 -24.19
CA GLN A 638 -18.97 -13.14 -24.58
C GLN A 638 -19.28 -13.33 -26.06
N TYR A 639 -20.56 -13.59 -26.32
CA TYR A 639 -21.10 -13.94 -27.62
C TYR A 639 -22.15 -12.91 -28.03
N PHE A 640 -21.97 -12.32 -29.22
CA PHE A 640 -22.82 -11.25 -29.74
C PHE A 640 -23.37 -11.59 -31.13
N ASN A 641 -24.33 -10.79 -31.62
CA ASN A 641 -24.94 -10.94 -32.94
C ASN A 641 -25.68 -12.27 -33.16
N GLY A 642 -26.42 -12.75 -32.15
CA GLY A 642 -27.31 -13.89 -32.30
C GLY A 642 -28.56 -13.58 -33.14
N SER A 643 -29.52 -14.51 -33.16
CA SER A 643 -30.80 -14.35 -33.86
C SER A 643 -31.55 -13.09 -33.39
N LYS A 644 -32.39 -12.53 -34.26
CA LYS A 644 -33.17 -11.32 -33.94
C LYS A 644 -34.06 -11.55 -32.72
N CYS A 645 -33.97 -10.64 -31.76
CA CYS A 645 -34.83 -10.54 -30.58
C CYS A 645 -35.44 -9.13 -30.52
N GLY A 646 -36.63 -8.96 -31.09
CA GLY A 646 -37.25 -7.63 -31.21
C GLY A 646 -36.39 -6.68 -32.06
N ASN A 647 -36.03 -5.52 -31.51
CA ASN A 647 -35.14 -4.53 -32.16
C ASN A 647 -33.64 -4.79 -31.91
N SER A 648 -33.29 -5.91 -31.27
CA SER A 648 -31.92 -6.27 -30.87
C SER A 648 -31.56 -7.68 -31.34
N SER A 649 -30.34 -8.14 -31.07
CA SER A 649 -29.91 -9.53 -31.26
C SER A 649 -29.72 -10.23 -29.91
N TYR A 650 -29.91 -11.56 -29.88
CA TYR A 650 -29.57 -12.34 -28.68
C TYR A 650 -28.05 -12.31 -28.43
N THR A 651 -27.67 -12.21 -27.15
CA THR A 651 -26.28 -12.29 -26.69
C THR A 651 -26.19 -13.33 -25.58
N SER A 652 -24.99 -13.87 -25.35
CA SER A 652 -24.75 -14.81 -24.25
C SER A 652 -23.36 -14.67 -23.69
N GLU A 653 -23.19 -15.04 -22.42
CA GLU A 653 -21.92 -15.08 -21.74
C GLU A 653 -21.72 -16.44 -21.06
N VAL A 654 -20.54 -17.02 -21.28
CA VAL A 654 -20.09 -18.26 -20.62
C VAL A 654 -18.93 -17.93 -19.71
N ARG A 655 -19.05 -18.29 -18.42
CA ARG A 655 -18.02 -18.07 -17.41
C ARG A 655 -17.39 -19.39 -17.00
N PHE A 656 -16.07 -19.44 -16.95
CA PHE A 656 -15.30 -20.53 -16.35
C PHE A 656 -14.77 -20.07 -15.00
N ILE A 657 -15.06 -20.86 -13.98
CA ILE A 657 -14.68 -20.59 -12.59
C ILE A 657 -13.87 -21.79 -12.10
N CYS A 658 -12.73 -21.55 -11.47
CA CYS A 658 -11.88 -22.62 -10.96
C CYS A 658 -12.54 -23.30 -9.75
N ASN A 659 -12.64 -24.64 -9.76
CA ASN A 659 -13.08 -25.42 -8.60
C ASN A 659 -12.30 -26.72 -8.50
N LYS A 660 -11.48 -26.85 -7.45
CA LYS A 660 -10.54 -27.98 -7.24
C LYS A 660 -11.22 -29.30 -6.87
N SER A 661 -12.51 -29.29 -6.54
CA SER A 661 -13.28 -30.47 -6.10
C SER A 661 -14.12 -31.10 -7.21
N VAL A 662 -14.14 -30.49 -8.40
CA VAL A 662 -14.94 -30.92 -9.56
C VAL A 662 -13.97 -31.19 -10.70
N GLY A 663 -14.07 -32.34 -11.38
CA GLY A 663 -13.20 -32.67 -12.53
C GLY A 663 -13.42 -31.76 -13.75
N ILE A 664 -13.78 -32.32 -14.91
CA ILE A 664 -14.09 -31.51 -16.12
C ILE A 664 -15.32 -30.59 -15.88
N GLY A 665 -16.19 -30.98 -14.96
CA GLY A 665 -17.38 -30.23 -14.58
C GLY A 665 -18.50 -30.26 -15.62
N ALA A 666 -19.61 -29.58 -15.31
CA ALA A 666 -20.76 -29.45 -16.19
C ALA A 666 -21.32 -28.02 -16.14
N PRO A 667 -21.85 -27.50 -17.26
CA PRO A 667 -22.44 -26.16 -17.30
C PRO A 667 -23.66 -26.04 -16.39
N LYS A 668 -23.81 -24.87 -15.75
CA LYS A 668 -24.97 -24.47 -14.97
C LYS A 668 -25.43 -23.08 -15.39
N LEU A 669 -26.74 -22.91 -15.65
CA LEU A 669 -27.31 -21.61 -15.95
C LEU A 669 -27.47 -20.79 -14.66
N LEU A 670 -26.86 -19.60 -14.58
CA LEU A 670 -26.89 -18.76 -13.37
C LEU A 670 -28.03 -17.73 -13.38
N TRP A 671 -28.29 -17.03 -14.50
CA TRP A 671 -29.26 -15.92 -14.55
C TRP A 671 -29.93 -15.73 -15.92
N LEU A 672 -31.16 -15.17 -15.91
CA LEU A 672 -32.02 -14.90 -17.07
C LEU A 672 -32.67 -13.52 -16.86
N GLN A 673 -32.11 -12.44 -17.43
CA GLN A 673 -32.68 -11.10 -17.26
C GLN A 673 -33.54 -10.70 -18.47
N LYS A 674 -34.86 -10.55 -18.26
CA LYS A 674 -35.77 -9.88 -19.21
C LYS A 674 -36.03 -8.47 -18.68
N TYR A 675 -35.39 -7.45 -19.26
CA TYR A 675 -35.76 -6.06 -18.98
C TYR A 675 -37.13 -5.74 -19.59
N HIS A 676 -38.13 -5.46 -18.74
CA HIS A 676 -39.34 -4.72 -19.11
C HIS A 676 -39.14 -3.24 -18.76
N ARG A 677 -39.57 -2.38 -19.69
CA ARG A 677 -39.25 -0.95 -19.81
C ARG A 677 -40.18 -0.08 -18.97
N ALA A 678 -39.66 0.98 -18.34
CA ALA A 678 -40.40 2.21 -18.08
C ALA A 678 -39.50 3.44 -18.29
N HIS A 679 -39.82 4.17 -19.36
CA HIS A 679 -39.47 5.55 -19.78
C HIS A 679 -38.02 6.02 -20.07
N LYS A 680 -37.74 5.97 -21.39
CA LYS A 680 -36.94 6.80 -22.33
C LYS A 680 -35.39 6.74 -22.38
N ILE A 681 -34.96 6.07 -23.47
CA ILE A 681 -33.75 6.20 -24.35
C ILE A 681 -32.43 5.87 -23.64
N GLU A 682 -31.88 4.65 -23.69
CA GLU A 682 -31.29 3.94 -24.86
C GLU A 682 -31.16 2.40 -24.63
N GLN A 683 -31.07 1.65 -25.73
CA GLN A 683 -30.84 0.19 -25.97
C GLN A 683 -31.17 -0.90 -24.90
N LEU A 684 -32.05 -1.85 -25.28
CA LEU A 684 -32.39 -3.08 -24.56
C LEU A 684 -31.49 -4.25 -25.01
N ASN A 685 -30.63 -4.77 -24.12
CA ASN A 685 -29.97 -6.07 -24.30
C ASN A 685 -30.54 -7.08 -23.29
N LYS A 686 -30.84 -8.30 -23.74
CA LYS A 686 -31.13 -9.45 -22.86
C LYS A 686 -29.84 -10.25 -22.69
N GLU A 687 -29.29 -10.24 -21.49
CA GLU A 687 -28.09 -10.96 -21.10
C GLU A 687 -28.42 -12.34 -20.52
N TYR A 688 -27.64 -13.36 -20.92
CA TYR A 688 -27.73 -14.72 -20.39
C TYR A 688 -26.38 -15.11 -19.80
N ILE A 689 -26.35 -15.45 -18.50
CA ILE A 689 -25.12 -15.81 -17.78
C ILE A 689 -25.13 -17.33 -17.49
N ILE A 690 -24.20 -18.06 -18.09
CA ILE A 690 -23.96 -19.48 -17.84
C ILE A 690 -22.60 -19.64 -17.16
N ALA A 691 -22.53 -20.35 -16.03
CA ALA A 691 -21.27 -20.66 -15.36
C ALA A 691 -20.90 -22.13 -15.46
N TRP A 692 -19.61 -22.36 -15.61
CA TRP A 692 -18.93 -23.64 -15.66
C TRP A 692 -17.91 -23.69 -14.53
N HIS A 693 -17.85 -24.81 -13.83
CA HIS A 693 -16.81 -25.07 -12.85
C HIS A 693 -15.82 -26.02 -13.51
N ILE A 694 -14.55 -25.62 -13.66
CA ILE A 694 -13.54 -26.43 -14.36
C ILE A 694 -12.28 -26.55 -13.51
N TYR A 695 -11.68 -27.74 -13.56
CA TYR A 695 -10.34 -28.02 -13.08
C TYR A 695 -9.28 -27.60 -14.12
N ILE A 696 -8.41 -26.66 -13.74
CA ILE A 696 -7.20 -26.32 -14.52
C ILE A 696 -6.05 -27.10 -13.89
N GLN A 697 -5.55 -28.10 -14.61
CA GLN A 697 -4.35 -28.83 -14.23
C GLN A 697 -3.15 -28.00 -14.71
N SER A 698 -2.31 -27.55 -13.78
CA SER A 698 -1.04 -26.87 -14.08
C SER A 698 -0.04 -27.81 -14.72
#